data_AF-A0AA87Z546-F1
#
_entry.id   AF-A0AA87Z546-F1
#
_cell.length_a   1.000
_cell.length_b   1.000
_cell.length_c   1.000
_cell.angle_alpha   90.00
_cell.angle_beta   90.00
_cell.angle_gamma   90.00
#
_symmetry.space_group_name_H-M   'P 1'
#
loop_
_entity.id
_entity.type
_entity.pdbx_description
1 polymer ?
#
loop_
_entity_poly.entity_id
_entity_poly.type
_entity_poly.pdbx_seq_one_letter_code
_entity_poly.pdbx_strand_id
1 'polypeptide(L)'
;MHDLLQDFGQNIVRQQSKERLGKRSRLCTAEDAYRVLNNNEGTEKIEGIFLNNCSKIKEVLRLGPEVFHNMCNLRLLEIHTSVQFLSQDLQYLPHSLRYIYWLGYPSKCFPSNFVPSNLVELHLPFSELEQLWDGVQDLDKLKCINLSVSGNLKEIPDLSRAPNLERIYLKRCGNLVKVPWNTLRSDKLIELNLWGCERASSTLPEGIFKTSTLKTLILYGSKVKILPETISPGLVSLNLVSSGIQSLPSSIGSLENLYELILYNCKSLSNIPNSIHKLKYLKYLGLAQCCSLDEFRVQLPRNLETLDLKCTAIKEIPSSSFENCSGLQKIKLKSCKMIESLPSNIFELRSLRVLNLDYCSNLKSLPEISKPIESLEDLRITCTGIRQLPSSIENLIGIEELNLENCANLESIPDSIYNLTRLRSLVLWNCKNLRSIPELPLSLNALNASGCTSLERVSSSKRVLRQWFRAPHRLTLDDQNFSECLKMDQNSQDEILSDYQLRVLAKARQHELHRRDDSTVVCYPGNEIPKWFDYQSDGSSHTVALTPQWHNADFLGFVFCIVIDGKAYREFLIDMGSLGLKCKFNFKIRDTGEVHSFDWEDYNACHDAVEVSLEFSFVNRIIFLVRSSTEVVKRCGIHMLYRDDLKDMEIDYECDVESDATHEDEPSEDESIDADERRLKKIKHSN
;
A
#
# COMPACT_ATOMS: atom_id res chain seq x y z
N MET A 1 -19.94 -19.81 20.21
CA MET A 1 -20.53 -20.33 21.46
C MET A 1 -19.42 -20.33 22.50
N HIS A 2 -19.71 -19.98 23.76
CA HIS A 2 -18.70 -20.02 24.82
C HIS A 2 -18.30 -21.47 25.14
N ASP A 3 -17.01 -21.74 25.37
CA ASP A 3 -16.46 -23.10 25.51
C ASP A 3 -17.16 -23.92 26.60
N LEU A 4 -17.40 -23.32 27.78
CA LEU A 4 -18.15 -23.97 28.87
C LEU A 4 -19.55 -24.47 28.48
N LEU A 5 -20.27 -23.73 27.62
CA LEU A 5 -21.60 -24.14 27.15
C LEU A 5 -21.49 -25.29 26.14
N GLN A 6 -20.45 -25.29 25.32
CA GLN A 6 -20.15 -26.39 24.41
C GLN A 6 -19.82 -27.66 25.20
N ASP A 7 -18.96 -27.56 26.22
CA ASP A 7 -18.57 -28.66 27.09
C ASP A 7 -19.76 -29.24 27.87
N PHE A 8 -20.62 -28.37 28.41
CA PHE A 8 -21.86 -28.79 29.06
C PHE A 8 -22.75 -29.59 28.10
N GLY A 9 -22.94 -29.10 26.87
CA GLY A 9 -23.70 -29.80 25.84
C GLY A 9 -23.09 -31.16 25.46
N GLN A 10 -21.76 -31.24 25.31
CA GLN A 10 -21.06 -32.50 25.04
C GLN A 10 -21.21 -33.49 26.20
N ASN A 11 -21.19 -33.02 27.45
CA ASN A 11 -21.36 -33.87 28.63
C ASN A 11 -22.76 -34.48 28.71
N ILE A 12 -23.82 -33.74 28.34
CA ILE A 12 -25.18 -34.30 28.22
C ILE A 12 -25.20 -35.48 27.25
N VAL A 13 -24.54 -35.35 26.09
CA VAL A 13 -24.46 -36.43 25.10
C VAL A 13 -23.67 -37.62 25.64
N ARG A 14 -22.55 -37.39 26.35
CA ARG A 14 -21.77 -38.46 26.99
C ARG A 14 -22.57 -39.25 28.02
N GLN A 15 -23.50 -38.61 28.72
CA GLN A 15 -24.37 -39.27 29.72
C GLN A 15 -25.39 -40.24 29.11
N GLN A 16 -25.72 -40.12 27.81
CA GLN A 16 -26.65 -41.04 27.13
C GLN A 16 -26.11 -42.48 27.09
N SER A 17 -24.78 -42.64 27.02
CA SER A 17 -24.13 -43.94 27.07
C SER A 17 -22.65 -43.75 27.42
N LYS A 18 -22.25 -44.25 28.60
CA LYS A 18 -20.86 -44.17 29.07
C LYS A 18 -19.95 -45.18 28.36
N GLU A 19 -20.45 -46.40 28.14
CA GLU A 19 -19.65 -47.54 27.66
C GLU A 19 -19.73 -47.72 26.14
N ARG A 20 -20.91 -47.54 25.54
CA ARG A 20 -21.12 -47.79 24.10
C ARG A 20 -21.25 -46.48 23.35
N LEU A 21 -20.16 -46.06 22.70
CA LEU A 21 -20.09 -44.80 21.95
C LEU A 21 -21.17 -44.72 20.86
N GLY A 22 -21.39 -45.81 20.13
CA GLY A 22 -22.38 -45.89 19.06
C GLY A 22 -23.84 -45.71 19.49
N LYS A 23 -24.15 -45.73 20.79
CA LYS A 23 -25.50 -45.46 21.33
C LYS A 23 -25.75 -44.00 21.68
N ARG A 24 -24.76 -43.12 21.51
CA ARG A 24 -24.91 -41.67 21.70
C ARG A 24 -25.57 -41.04 20.49
N SER A 25 -26.32 -39.96 20.71
CA SER A 25 -26.99 -39.22 19.64
C SER A 25 -26.03 -38.40 18.79
N ARG A 26 -24.86 -38.03 19.34
CA ARG A 26 -23.82 -37.29 18.63
C ARG A 26 -22.43 -37.80 19.02
N LEU A 27 -21.54 -37.89 18.05
CA LEU A 27 -20.12 -38.12 18.27
C LEU A 27 -19.40 -36.77 18.19
N CYS A 28 -19.28 -36.10 19.33
CA CYS A 28 -18.83 -34.70 19.41
C CYS A 28 -17.31 -34.52 19.46
N THR A 29 -16.54 -35.61 19.61
CA THR A 29 -15.08 -35.56 19.61
C THR A 29 -14.53 -36.41 18.47
N ALA A 30 -13.41 -35.99 17.88
CA ALA A 30 -12.79 -36.77 16.80
C ALA A 30 -12.38 -38.18 17.23
N GLU A 31 -11.97 -38.37 18.48
CA GLU A 31 -11.62 -39.70 19.01
C GLU A 31 -12.84 -40.63 19.08
N ASP A 32 -13.97 -40.13 19.60
CA ASP A 32 -15.21 -40.92 19.66
C ASP A 32 -15.70 -41.28 18.26
N ALA A 33 -15.69 -40.31 17.34
CA ALA A 33 -16.07 -40.50 15.95
C ALA A 33 -15.15 -41.48 15.23
N TYR A 34 -13.82 -41.34 15.39
CA TYR A 34 -12.82 -42.23 14.82
C TYR A 34 -13.05 -43.68 15.25
N ARG A 35 -13.19 -43.94 16.56
CA ARG A 35 -13.39 -45.29 17.09
C ARG A 35 -14.66 -45.94 16.54
N VAL A 36 -15.78 -45.21 16.56
CA VAL A 36 -17.06 -45.75 16.08
C VAL A 36 -16.99 -46.05 14.58
N LEU A 37 -16.40 -45.16 13.78
CA LEU A 37 -16.28 -45.34 12.33
C LEU A 37 -15.32 -46.48 11.97
N ASN A 38 -14.14 -46.53 12.61
CA ASN A 38 -13.11 -47.53 12.31
C ASN A 38 -13.53 -48.95 12.72
N ASN A 39 -14.36 -49.09 13.76
CA ASN A 39 -14.85 -50.38 14.24
C ASN A 39 -16.25 -50.75 13.72
N ASN A 40 -16.87 -49.92 12.87
CA ASN A 40 -18.27 -50.10 12.40
C ASN A 40 -19.30 -50.24 13.55
N GLU A 41 -19.14 -49.49 14.64
CA GLU A 41 -20.01 -49.59 15.84
C GLU A 41 -21.23 -48.66 15.80
N GLY A 42 -21.51 -48.05 14.65
CA GLY A 42 -22.63 -47.14 14.46
C GLY A 42 -24.00 -47.79 14.70
N THR A 43 -24.95 -47.03 15.25
CA THR A 43 -26.34 -47.46 15.44
C THR A 43 -27.33 -46.39 15.02
N GLU A 44 -28.62 -46.72 14.99
CA GLU A 44 -29.68 -45.79 14.62
C GLU A 44 -29.85 -44.63 15.61
N LYS A 45 -29.18 -44.67 16.78
CA LYS A 45 -29.18 -43.55 17.73
C LYS A 45 -28.36 -42.36 17.23
N ILE A 46 -27.36 -42.58 16.38
CA ILE A 46 -26.45 -41.51 15.94
C ILE A 46 -27.17 -40.60 14.95
N GLU A 47 -27.31 -39.32 15.32
CA GLU A 47 -27.85 -38.27 14.46
C GLU A 47 -26.77 -37.32 13.94
N GLY A 48 -25.58 -37.28 14.56
CA GLY A 48 -24.50 -36.39 14.16
C GLY A 48 -23.10 -36.95 14.42
N ILE A 49 -22.20 -36.77 13.46
CA ILE A 49 -20.80 -37.18 13.54
C ILE A 49 -19.92 -35.98 13.20
N PHE A 50 -19.00 -35.65 14.10
CA PHE A 50 -18.08 -34.51 13.96
C PHE A 50 -16.65 -35.01 14.13
N LEU A 51 -15.98 -35.26 13.02
CA LEU A 51 -14.57 -35.66 12.96
C LEU A 51 -13.70 -34.42 12.69
N ASN A 52 -13.58 -33.58 13.71
CA ASN A 52 -12.87 -32.30 13.67
C ASN A 52 -11.62 -32.31 14.55
N ASN A 53 -10.56 -31.64 14.12
CA ASN A 53 -9.31 -31.52 14.89
C ASN A 53 -8.61 -32.88 15.15
N CYS A 54 -8.40 -33.66 14.08
CA CYS A 54 -7.74 -34.96 14.09
C CYS A 54 -6.22 -34.91 14.37
N SER A 55 -5.67 -33.79 14.84
CA SER A 55 -4.22 -33.61 15.09
C SER A 55 -3.63 -34.65 16.04
N LYS A 56 -4.47 -35.27 16.87
CA LYS A 56 -4.10 -36.33 17.82
C LYS A 56 -4.25 -37.75 17.26
N ILE A 57 -4.94 -37.92 16.14
CA ILE A 57 -5.16 -39.21 15.48
C ILE A 57 -4.01 -39.44 14.51
N LYS A 58 -3.06 -40.29 14.90
CA LYS A 58 -1.87 -40.62 14.08
C LYS A 58 -2.10 -41.81 13.14
N GLU A 59 -3.24 -42.48 13.25
CA GLU A 59 -3.56 -43.70 12.53
C GLU A 59 -4.46 -43.42 11.32
N VAL A 60 -4.32 -44.24 10.28
CA VAL A 60 -5.17 -44.22 9.08
C VAL A 60 -6.60 -44.58 9.47
N LEU A 61 -7.57 -43.76 9.05
CA LEU A 61 -8.99 -44.09 9.19
C LEU A 61 -9.39 -45.04 8.05
N ARG A 62 -9.82 -46.25 8.41
CA ARG A 62 -10.34 -47.25 7.47
C ARG A 62 -11.86 -47.20 7.47
N LEU A 63 -12.44 -46.68 6.39
CA LEU A 63 -13.89 -46.70 6.20
C LEU A 63 -14.27 -47.94 5.40
N GLY A 64 -15.07 -48.81 6.02
CA GLY A 64 -15.70 -49.93 5.31
C GLY A 64 -16.79 -49.43 4.35
N PRO A 65 -17.10 -50.18 3.27
CA PRO A 65 -18.11 -49.77 2.27
C PRO A 65 -19.50 -49.45 2.85
N GLU A 66 -19.88 -50.16 3.92
CA GLU A 66 -21.18 -50.10 4.58
C GLU A 66 -21.12 -49.45 5.97
N VAL A 67 -20.08 -48.66 6.27
CA VAL A 67 -19.85 -48.07 7.61
C VAL A 67 -21.04 -47.29 8.15
N PHE A 68 -21.84 -46.66 7.27
CA PHE A 68 -23.01 -45.88 7.65
C PHE A 68 -24.34 -46.65 7.62
N HIS A 69 -24.35 -47.94 7.24
CA HIS A 69 -25.57 -48.72 7.02
C HIS A 69 -26.52 -48.73 8.23
N ASN A 70 -25.96 -48.92 9.43
CA ASN A 70 -26.74 -48.97 10.67
C ASN A 70 -27.11 -47.59 11.24
N MET A 71 -26.62 -46.50 10.64
CA MET A 71 -26.81 -45.12 11.13
C MET A 71 -27.94 -44.41 10.37
N CYS A 72 -29.09 -45.06 10.25
CA CYS A 72 -30.20 -44.60 9.41
C CYS A 72 -30.87 -43.27 9.83
N ASN A 73 -30.56 -42.75 11.02
CA ASN A 73 -31.01 -41.43 11.50
C ASN A 73 -29.93 -40.34 11.42
N LEU A 74 -28.77 -40.62 10.80
CA LEU A 74 -27.67 -39.68 10.68
C LEU A 74 -28.08 -38.47 9.83
N ARG A 75 -28.00 -37.27 10.40
CA ARG A 75 -28.43 -36.00 9.78
C ARG A 75 -27.28 -35.05 9.51
N LEU A 76 -26.26 -35.07 10.37
CA LEU A 76 -25.11 -34.17 10.31
C LEU A 76 -23.84 -35.02 10.19
N LEU A 77 -23.10 -34.83 9.10
CA LEU A 77 -21.82 -35.48 8.89
C LEU A 77 -20.78 -34.41 8.58
N GLU A 78 -19.79 -34.27 9.44
CA GLU A 78 -18.74 -33.28 9.32
C GLU A 78 -17.37 -33.96 9.53
N ILE A 79 -16.56 -33.95 8.47
CA ILE A 79 -15.27 -34.62 8.41
C ILE A 79 -14.22 -33.61 7.91
N HIS A 80 -13.38 -33.12 8.83
CA HIS A 80 -12.27 -32.18 8.58
C HIS A 80 -10.93 -32.87 8.84
N THR A 81 -10.59 -33.88 8.03
CA THR A 81 -9.41 -34.71 8.30
C THR A 81 -8.36 -34.61 7.19
N SER A 82 -7.10 -34.52 7.59
CA SER A 82 -5.90 -34.70 6.74
C SER A 82 -5.34 -36.13 6.83
N VAL A 83 -6.04 -37.02 7.54
CA VAL A 83 -5.66 -38.43 7.70
C VAL A 83 -5.81 -39.13 6.36
N GLN A 84 -4.80 -39.91 5.94
CA GLN A 84 -4.88 -40.75 4.75
C GLN A 84 -6.07 -41.71 4.89
N PHE A 85 -7.01 -41.70 3.95
CA PHE A 85 -8.09 -42.69 3.89
C PHE A 85 -7.60 -43.93 3.17
N LEU A 86 -7.73 -45.09 3.82
CA LEU A 86 -7.81 -46.38 3.13
C LEU A 86 -9.30 -46.69 2.99
N SER A 87 -9.98 -46.05 2.04
CA SER A 87 -11.39 -46.32 1.77
C SER A 87 -11.53 -47.26 0.57
N GLN A 88 -12.30 -48.33 0.75
CA GLN A 88 -13.00 -48.96 -0.37
C GLN A 88 -14.15 -48.03 -0.80
N ASP A 89 -14.64 -48.16 -2.03
CA ASP A 89 -15.77 -47.35 -2.50
C ASP A 89 -16.97 -47.48 -1.54
N LEU A 90 -17.46 -46.34 -1.04
CA LEU A 90 -18.65 -46.32 -0.18
C LEU A 90 -19.85 -46.85 -0.96
N GLN A 91 -20.57 -47.80 -0.37
CA GLN A 91 -21.75 -48.44 -0.98
C GLN A 91 -23.07 -47.90 -0.41
N TYR A 92 -23.02 -47.16 0.70
CA TYR A 92 -24.21 -46.61 1.33
C TYR A 92 -23.98 -45.26 2.03
N LEU A 93 -24.95 -44.35 1.87
CA LEU A 93 -25.10 -43.13 2.66
C LEU A 93 -26.54 -43.01 3.18
N PRO A 94 -26.77 -42.58 4.44
CA PRO A 94 -28.11 -42.46 5.01
C PRO A 94 -28.97 -41.37 4.34
N HIS A 95 -30.18 -41.71 3.90
CA HIS A 95 -31.15 -40.77 3.29
C HIS A 95 -31.63 -39.64 4.23
N SER A 96 -31.39 -39.78 5.53
CA SER A 96 -31.70 -38.77 6.56
C SER A 96 -30.73 -37.59 6.56
N LEU A 97 -29.60 -37.68 5.85
CA LEU A 97 -28.56 -36.66 5.81
C LEU A 97 -29.13 -35.30 5.35
N ARG A 98 -28.80 -34.26 6.11
CA ARG A 98 -29.19 -32.87 5.86
C ARG A 98 -27.99 -31.97 5.63
N TYR A 99 -26.88 -32.26 6.30
CA TYR A 99 -25.64 -31.52 6.18
C TYR A 99 -24.51 -32.51 6.00
N ILE A 100 -23.74 -32.33 4.92
CA ILE A 100 -22.52 -33.10 4.66
C ILE A 100 -21.40 -32.09 4.46
N TYR A 101 -20.39 -32.17 5.31
CA TYR A 101 -19.09 -31.57 5.08
C TYR A 101 -18.05 -32.68 5.09
N TRP A 102 -17.33 -32.84 3.99
CA TRP A 102 -16.28 -33.86 3.88
C TRP A 102 -15.12 -33.32 3.07
N LEU A 103 -14.05 -32.93 3.78
CA LEU A 103 -12.80 -32.53 3.15
C LEU A 103 -12.10 -33.76 2.56
N GLY A 104 -11.82 -33.73 1.26
CA GLY A 104 -11.15 -34.85 0.59
C GLY A 104 -12.03 -36.08 0.48
N TYR A 105 -13.29 -35.94 0.05
CA TYR A 105 -14.18 -37.09 -0.16
C TYR A 105 -13.51 -38.09 -1.12
N PRO A 106 -13.34 -39.36 -0.71
CA PRO A 106 -12.37 -40.25 -1.35
C PRO A 106 -12.93 -41.01 -2.55
N SER A 107 -14.26 -41.12 -2.69
CA SER A 107 -14.88 -41.87 -3.78
C SER A 107 -15.12 -41.01 -5.01
N LYS A 108 -15.13 -41.66 -6.18
CA LYS A 108 -15.33 -41.01 -7.49
C LYS A 108 -16.76 -40.52 -7.72
N CYS A 109 -17.73 -41.12 -7.03
CA CYS A 109 -19.15 -40.73 -7.04
C CYS A 109 -19.82 -41.05 -5.70
N PHE A 110 -21.04 -40.58 -5.50
CA PHE A 110 -21.89 -41.03 -4.42
C PHE A 110 -22.47 -42.43 -4.71
N PRO A 111 -22.82 -43.19 -3.66
CA PRO A 111 -23.51 -44.46 -3.81
C PRO A 111 -24.78 -44.32 -4.66
N SER A 112 -24.98 -45.23 -5.61
CA SER A 112 -26.11 -45.16 -6.56
C SER A 112 -27.49 -45.31 -5.90
N ASN A 113 -27.55 -45.92 -4.72
CA ASN A 113 -28.76 -46.05 -3.91
C ASN A 113 -29.10 -44.77 -3.13
N PHE A 114 -28.19 -43.80 -3.01
CA PHE A 114 -28.39 -42.62 -2.17
C PHE A 114 -29.37 -41.61 -2.80
N VAL A 115 -30.50 -41.39 -2.11
CA VAL A 115 -31.50 -40.37 -2.45
C VAL A 115 -31.32 -39.12 -1.56
N PRO A 116 -30.85 -37.97 -2.09
CA PRO A 116 -30.52 -36.77 -1.32
C PRO A 116 -31.72 -35.85 -1.00
N SER A 117 -32.94 -36.39 -0.82
CA SER A 117 -34.17 -35.58 -0.66
C SER A 117 -34.23 -34.72 0.61
N ASN A 118 -33.40 -35.05 1.61
CA ASN A 118 -33.30 -34.29 2.86
C ASN A 118 -32.12 -33.32 2.91
N LEU A 119 -31.25 -33.34 1.89
CA LEU A 119 -29.99 -32.61 1.89
C LEU A 119 -30.24 -31.10 1.76
N VAL A 120 -29.67 -30.33 2.69
CA VAL A 120 -29.77 -28.86 2.75
C VAL A 120 -28.47 -28.22 2.33
N GLU A 121 -27.34 -28.75 2.81
CA GLU A 121 -26.02 -28.28 2.40
C GLU A 121 -25.08 -29.44 2.14
N LEU A 122 -24.31 -29.30 1.06
CA LEU A 122 -23.32 -30.25 0.61
C LEU A 122 -21.98 -29.57 0.38
N HIS A 123 -20.99 -29.93 1.17
CA HIS A 123 -19.62 -29.39 1.10
C HIS A 123 -18.63 -30.54 0.96
N LEU A 124 -18.11 -30.73 -0.25
CA LEU A 124 -17.12 -31.76 -0.57
C LEU A 124 -15.88 -31.11 -1.21
N PRO A 125 -15.16 -30.22 -0.50
CA PRO A 125 -13.98 -29.59 -1.06
C PRO A 125 -12.81 -30.58 -1.15
N PHE A 126 -11.92 -30.39 -2.13
CA PHE A 126 -10.74 -31.23 -2.40
C PHE A 126 -11.06 -32.70 -2.72
N SER A 127 -12.23 -32.98 -3.28
CA SER A 127 -12.70 -34.36 -3.47
C SER A 127 -12.10 -35.04 -4.70
N GLU A 128 -12.04 -36.37 -4.64
CA GLU A 128 -11.67 -37.25 -5.76
C GLU A 128 -12.83 -37.52 -6.74
N LEU A 129 -13.94 -36.79 -6.56
CA LEU A 129 -15.15 -36.92 -7.38
C LEU A 129 -14.84 -36.70 -8.86
N GLU A 130 -15.27 -37.64 -9.70
CA GLU A 130 -15.38 -37.45 -11.15
C GLU A 130 -16.78 -36.95 -11.53
N GLN A 131 -17.80 -37.42 -10.80
CA GLN A 131 -19.22 -37.07 -10.94
C GLN A 131 -19.92 -37.22 -9.58
N LEU A 132 -20.92 -36.40 -9.26
CA LEU A 132 -21.60 -36.48 -7.96
C LEU A 132 -22.56 -37.68 -7.86
N TRP A 133 -23.55 -37.76 -8.74
CA TRP A 133 -24.53 -38.86 -8.83
C TRP A 133 -25.12 -38.95 -10.24
N ASP A 134 -25.76 -40.08 -10.55
CA ASP A 134 -26.46 -40.32 -11.81
C ASP A 134 -27.91 -39.83 -11.77
N GLY A 135 -28.42 -39.45 -12.94
CA GLY A 135 -29.81 -39.06 -13.15
C GLY A 135 -30.21 -37.74 -12.46
N VAL A 136 -31.50 -37.44 -12.54
CA VAL A 136 -32.10 -36.24 -11.93
C VAL A 136 -32.57 -36.59 -10.52
N GLN A 137 -32.04 -35.89 -9.51
CA GLN A 137 -32.37 -36.09 -8.11
C GLN A 137 -33.40 -35.08 -7.62
N ASP A 138 -34.19 -35.43 -6.60
CA ASP A 138 -35.09 -34.49 -5.95
C ASP A 138 -34.36 -33.69 -4.87
N LEU A 139 -34.16 -32.39 -5.08
CA LEU A 139 -33.27 -31.53 -4.28
C LEU A 139 -34.02 -30.34 -3.67
N ASP A 140 -35.31 -30.54 -3.32
CA ASP A 140 -36.20 -29.51 -2.81
C ASP A 140 -35.65 -28.73 -1.62
N LYS A 141 -34.85 -29.37 -0.75
CA LYS A 141 -34.32 -28.72 0.45
C LYS A 141 -32.92 -28.12 0.26
N LEU A 142 -32.26 -28.40 -0.86
CA LEU A 142 -30.87 -28.07 -1.08
C LEU A 142 -30.71 -26.56 -1.30
N LYS A 143 -29.84 -25.95 -0.48
CA LYS A 143 -29.51 -24.53 -0.49
C LYS A 143 -28.08 -24.25 -0.91
N CYS A 144 -27.15 -25.17 -0.65
CA CYS A 144 -25.74 -24.95 -0.95
C CYS A 144 -25.07 -26.21 -1.49
N ILE A 145 -24.27 -26.02 -2.55
CA ILE A 145 -23.32 -27.01 -3.07
C ILE A 145 -21.93 -26.36 -3.11
N ASN A 146 -20.95 -27.00 -2.48
CA ASN A 146 -19.56 -26.63 -2.55
C ASN A 146 -18.72 -27.85 -2.93
N LEU A 147 -18.16 -27.84 -4.14
CA LEU A 147 -17.28 -28.88 -4.67
C LEU A 147 -15.88 -28.32 -4.96
N SER A 148 -15.51 -27.24 -4.28
CA SER A 148 -14.27 -26.50 -4.56
C SER A 148 -13.03 -27.38 -4.48
N VAL A 149 -12.09 -27.18 -5.40
CA VAL A 149 -10.78 -27.82 -5.50
C VAL A 149 -10.88 -29.31 -5.83
N SER A 150 -12.03 -29.75 -6.34
CA SER A 150 -12.20 -31.11 -6.86
C SER A 150 -11.61 -31.20 -8.27
N GLY A 151 -10.33 -31.55 -8.36
CA GLY A 151 -9.56 -31.53 -9.60
C GLY A 151 -10.03 -32.54 -10.65
N ASN A 152 -10.68 -33.64 -10.23
CA ASN A 152 -11.15 -34.71 -11.11
C ASN A 152 -12.58 -34.54 -11.61
N LEU A 153 -13.31 -33.54 -11.09
CA LEU A 153 -14.72 -33.33 -11.39
C LEU A 153 -14.90 -32.91 -12.86
N LYS A 154 -15.66 -33.69 -13.62
CA LYS A 154 -15.87 -33.47 -15.08
C LYS A 154 -17.16 -32.74 -15.38
N GLU A 155 -18.22 -33.04 -14.62
CA GLU A 155 -19.54 -32.43 -14.80
C GLU A 155 -20.26 -32.17 -13.47
N ILE A 156 -21.12 -31.15 -13.47
CA ILE A 156 -22.08 -30.89 -12.39
C ILE A 156 -23.38 -31.64 -12.70
N PRO A 157 -24.00 -32.32 -11.71
CA PRO A 157 -25.26 -33.04 -11.91
C PRO A 157 -26.40 -32.10 -12.27
N ASP A 158 -27.48 -32.61 -12.88
CA ASP A 158 -28.66 -31.79 -13.17
C ASP A 158 -29.27 -31.21 -11.89
N LEU A 159 -29.37 -29.88 -11.84
CA LEU A 159 -29.92 -29.11 -10.71
C LEU A 159 -31.32 -28.57 -10.99
N SER A 160 -32.02 -29.10 -12.01
CA SER A 160 -33.38 -28.67 -12.40
C SER A 160 -34.44 -28.80 -11.29
N ARG A 161 -34.24 -29.75 -10.38
CA ARG A 161 -35.09 -30.03 -9.21
C ARG A 161 -34.51 -29.49 -7.89
N ALA A 162 -33.69 -28.44 -7.94
CA ALA A 162 -33.16 -27.73 -6.77
C ALA A 162 -33.72 -26.29 -6.66
N PRO A 163 -35.04 -26.10 -6.44
CA PRO A 163 -35.67 -24.77 -6.47
C PRO A 163 -35.24 -23.82 -5.35
N ASN A 164 -34.59 -24.34 -4.30
CA ASN A 164 -34.14 -23.57 -3.13
C ASN A 164 -32.63 -23.31 -3.10
N LEU A 165 -31.92 -23.59 -4.20
CA LEU A 165 -30.48 -23.45 -4.27
C LEU A 165 -30.08 -21.97 -4.23
N GLU A 166 -29.28 -21.61 -3.22
CA GLU A 166 -28.83 -20.24 -2.94
C GLU A 166 -27.36 -20.04 -3.31
N ARG A 167 -26.49 -21.06 -3.17
CA ARG A 167 -25.04 -20.89 -3.38
C ARG A 167 -24.39 -22.09 -4.07
N ILE A 168 -23.55 -21.80 -5.06
CA ILE A 168 -22.76 -22.79 -5.80
C ILE A 168 -21.28 -22.38 -5.77
N TYR A 169 -20.44 -23.20 -5.15
CA TYR A 169 -18.99 -23.00 -5.06
C TYR A 169 -18.23 -24.10 -5.79
N LEU A 170 -17.57 -23.73 -6.90
CA LEU A 170 -16.82 -24.66 -7.76
C LEU A 170 -15.37 -24.16 -7.96
N LYS A 171 -14.81 -23.46 -6.98
CA LYS A 171 -13.47 -22.87 -7.09
C LYS A 171 -12.40 -23.93 -7.39
N ARG A 172 -11.57 -23.75 -8.41
CA ARG A 172 -10.42 -24.58 -8.82
C ARG A 172 -10.79 -26.00 -9.25
N CYS A 173 -11.96 -26.19 -9.86
CA CYS A 173 -12.32 -27.45 -10.53
C CYS A 173 -11.71 -27.50 -11.94
N GLY A 174 -10.42 -27.85 -12.03
CA GLY A 174 -9.63 -27.73 -13.28
C GLY A 174 -10.12 -28.60 -14.45
N ASN A 175 -10.70 -29.77 -14.17
CA ASN A 175 -11.25 -30.66 -15.20
C ASN A 175 -12.74 -30.49 -15.49
N LEU A 176 -13.40 -29.52 -14.85
CA LEU A 176 -14.82 -29.30 -15.03
C LEU A 176 -15.09 -28.77 -16.44
N VAL A 177 -15.84 -29.51 -17.25
CA VAL A 177 -16.19 -29.14 -18.63
C VAL A 177 -17.65 -28.72 -18.73
N LYS A 178 -18.55 -29.53 -18.16
CA LYS A 178 -19.99 -29.39 -18.35
C LYS A 178 -20.66 -28.93 -17.06
N VAL A 179 -21.37 -27.81 -17.15
CA VAL A 179 -22.22 -27.30 -16.08
C VAL A 179 -23.63 -27.11 -16.62
N PRO A 180 -24.69 -27.62 -15.95
CA PRO A 180 -26.07 -27.64 -16.45
C PRO A 180 -26.78 -26.30 -16.24
N TRP A 181 -26.10 -25.27 -16.67
CA TRP A 181 -26.53 -23.89 -16.88
C TRP A 181 -27.97 -23.70 -17.34
N ASN A 182 -28.42 -24.43 -18.37
CA ASN A 182 -29.75 -24.26 -18.95
C ASN A 182 -30.87 -24.87 -18.13
N THR A 183 -30.55 -25.80 -17.22
CA THR A 183 -31.55 -26.49 -16.40
C THR A 183 -31.58 -25.96 -14.97
N LEU A 184 -30.54 -25.23 -14.55
CA LEU A 184 -30.47 -24.58 -13.24
C LEU A 184 -31.60 -23.57 -13.04
N ARG A 185 -32.44 -23.79 -12.02
CA ARG A 185 -33.37 -22.77 -11.52
C ARG A 185 -32.61 -21.74 -10.70
N SER A 186 -32.50 -20.51 -11.20
CA SER A 186 -31.67 -19.44 -10.61
C SER A 186 -32.46 -18.46 -9.73
N ASP A 187 -33.76 -18.67 -9.51
CA ASP A 187 -34.66 -17.70 -8.85
C ASP A 187 -34.20 -17.30 -7.43
N LYS A 188 -33.53 -18.21 -6.71
CA LYS A 188 -33.01 -17.98 -5.36
C LYS A 188 -31.49 -17.93 -5.26
N LEU A 189 -30.79 -18.02 -6.39
CA LEU A 189 -29.33 -18.07 -6.41
C LEU A 189 -28.75 -16.72 -5.98
N ILE A 190 -28.02 -16.70 -4.86
CA ILE A 190 -27.39 -15.52 -4.27
C ILE A 190 -25.93 -15.40 -4.72
N GLU A 191 -25.21 -16.52 -4.80
CA GLU A 191 -23.78 -16.53 -5.10
C GLU A 191 -23.39 -17.70 -6.03
N LEU A 192 -22.62 -17.35 -7.07
CA LEU A 192 -22.01 -18.30 -8.00
C LEU A 192 -20.51 -18.05 -8.10
N ASN A 193 -19.70 -19.05 -7.75
CA ASN A 193 -18.25 -18.97 -7.79
C ASN A 193 -17.66 -20.08 -8.67
N LEU A 194 -17.09 -19.66 -9.80
CA LEU A 194 -16.41 -20.52 -10.80
C LEU A 194 -14.92 -20.19 -10.91
N TRP A 195 -14.33 -19.64 -9.85
CA TRP A 195 -12.92 -19.26 -9.84
C TRP A 195 -12.05 -20.46 -10.24
N GLY A 196 -11.34 -20.40 -11.37
CA GLY A 196 -10.30 -21.38 -11.74
C GLY A 196 -10.87 -22.61 -12.43
N CYS A 197 -12.09 -22.52 -12.96
CA CYS A 197 -12.69 -23.53 -13.83
C CYS A 197 -12.26 -23.31 -15.30
N GLU A 198 -11.00 -23.59 -15.61
CA GLU A 198 -10.38 -23.22 -16.90
C GLU A 198 -10.88 -24.03 -18.10
N ARG A 199 -11.49 -25.21 -17.87
CA ARG A 199 -12.05 -26.07 -18.92
C ARG A 199 -13.57 -25.96 -19.05
N ALA A 200 -14.22 -25.23 -18.15
CA ALA A 200 -15.66 -25.07 -18.18
C ALA A 200 -16.07 -24.27 -19.43
N SER A 201 -17.31 -24.51 -19.90
CA SER A 201 -17.86 -23.82 -21.08
C SER A 201 -17.55 -22.32 -21.09
N SER A 202 -17.12 -21.82 -22.24
CA SER A 202 -16.84 -20.39 -22.47
C SER A 202 -18.11 -19.52 -22.53
N THR A 203 -19.30 -20.13 -22.54
CA THR A 203 -20.58 -19.44 -22.57
C THR A 203 -21.36 -19.68 -21.28
N LEU A 204 -21.83 -18.59 -20.68
CA LEU A 204 -22.79 -18.61 -19.59
C LEU A 204 -24.18 -18.33 -20.18
N PRO A 205 -25.22 -19.12 -19.85
CA PRO A 205 -26.57 -18.93 -20.37
C PRO A 205 -27.19 -17.65 -19.80
N GLU A 206 -28.14 -17.06 -20.52
CA GLU A 206 -28.86 -15.89 -20.02
C GLU A 206 -29.67 -16.17 -18.73
N GLY A 207 -30.14 -17.41 -18.55
CA GLY A 207 -31.03 -17.77 -17.44
C GLY A 207 -30.46 -17.50 -16.05
N ILE A 208 -29.14 -17.63 -15.85
CA ILE A 208 -28.48 -17.37 -14.56
C ILE A 208 -28.47 -15.88 -14.24
N PHE A 209 -28.60 -15.02 -15.25
CA PHE A 209 -28.53 -13.57 -15.11
C PHE A 209 -29.90 -12.88 -15.08
N LYS A 210 -31.00 -13.61 -15.29
CA LYS A 210 -32.37 -13.05 -15.24
C LYS A 210 -32.91 -12.89 -13.82
N THR A 211 -32.32 -13.57 -12.84
CA THR A 211 -32.75 -13.49 -11.44
C THR A 211 -32.35 -12.16 -10.80
N SER A 212 -33.17 -11.62 -9.89
CA SER A 212 -32.82 -10.45 -9.07
C SER A 212 -32.12 -10.80 -7.76
N THR A 213 -31.96 -12.09 -7.44
CA THR A 213 -31.40 -12.54 -6.16
C THR A 213 -29.88 -12.69 -6.17
N LEU A 214 -29.25 -12.80 -7.36
CA LEU A 214 -27.81 -12.96 -7.50
C LEU A 214 -27.07 -11.69 -7.10
N LYS A 215 -26.30 -11.76 -6.01
CA LYS A 215 -25.53 -10.64 -5.46
C LYS A 215 -24.06 -10.68 -5.83
N THR A 216 -23.49 -11.88 -5.94
CA THR A 216 -22.06 -12.07 -6.17
C THR A 216 -21.82 -13.08 -7.28
N LEU A 217 -21.04 -12.65 -8.28
CA LEU A 217 -20.60 -13.49 -9.39
C LEU A 217 -19.08 -13.45 -9.51
N ILE A 218 -18.44 -14.61 -9.34
CA ILE A 218 -16.98 -14.76 -9.41
C ILE A 218 -16.63 -15.73 -10.55
N LEU A 219 -15.99 -15.20 -11.59
CA LEU A 219 -15.60 -15.93 -12.80
C LEU A 219 -14.08 -15.96 -13.01
N TYR A 220 -13.31 -15.86 -11.92
CA TYR A 220 -11.85 -15.76 -12.01
C TYR A 220 -11.27 -16.89 -12.87
N GLY A 221 -10.34 -16.61 -13.79
CA GLY A 221 -9.65 -17.66 -14.55
C GLY A 221 -10.55 -18.47 -15.50
N SER A 222 -11.79 -18.03 -15.72
CA SER A 222 -12.70 -18.69 -16.66
C SER A 222 -12.38 -18.32 -18.11
N LYS A 223 -12.73 -19.20 -19.04
CA LYS A 223 -12.64 -18.92 -20.50
C LYS A 223 -13.82 -18.12 -21.03
N VAL A 224 -14.61 -17.49 -20.16
CA VAL A 224 -15.79 -16.71 -20.55
C VAL A 224 -15.32 -15.49 -21.34
N LYS A 225 -15.74 -15.41 -22.61
CA LYS A 225 -15.32 -14.33 -23.52
C LYS A 225 -16.29 -13.15 -23.54
N ILE A 226 -17.56 -13.41 -23.32
CA ILE A 226 -18.65 -12.43 -23.41
C ILE A 226 -19.65 -12.74 -22.29
N LEU A 227 -20.14 -11.70 -21.61
CA LEU A 227 -21.29 -11.80 -20.72
C LEU A 227 -22.59 -11.54 -21.53
N PRO A 228 -23.72 -12.17 -21.18
CA PRO A 228 -24.98 -11.93 -21.88
C PRO A 228 -25.46 -10.48 -21.70
N GLU A 229 -26.25 -9.98 -22.66
CA GLU A 229 -26.82 -8.63 -22.62
C GLU A 229 -27.82 -8.41 -21.48
N THR A 230 -28.32 -9.46 -20.83
CA THR A 230 -29.09 -9.31 -19.58
C THR A 230 -28.21 -9.71 -18.41
N ILE A 231 -27.92 -8.78 -17.50
CA ILE A 231 -27.20 -9.03 -16.24
C ILE A 231 -28.15 -8.82 -15.05
N SER A 232 -28.01 -9.62 -13.99
CA SER A 232 -28.85 -9.57 -12.79
C SER A 232 -28.81 -8.18 -12.14
N PRO A 233 -29.94 -7.48 -11.98
CA PRO A 233 -29.99 -6.13 -11.39
C PRO A 233 -29.66 -6.12 -9.88
N GLY A 234 -29.71 -7.28 -9.23
CA GLY A 234 -29.36 -7.45 -7.81
C GLY A 234 -27.86 -7.53 -7.54
N LEU A 235 -27.03 -7.54 -8.57
CA LEU A 235 -25.59 -7.76 -8.45
C LEU A 235 -24.90 -6.61 -7.70
N VAL A 236 -24.17 -6.96 -6.64
CA VAL A 236 -23.40 -6.03 -5.80
C VAL A 236 -21.91 -6.10 -6.13
N SER A 237 -21.41 -7.30 -6.45
CA SER A 237 -20.00 -7.53 -6.79
C SER A 237 -19.88 -8.38 -8.05
N LEU A 238 -19.11 -7.88 -9.03
CA LEU A 238 -18.75 -8.61 -10.24
C LEU A 238 -17.22 -8.77 -10.34
N ASN A 239 -16.74 -10.01 -10.18
CA ASN A 239 -15.32 -10.34 -10.25
C ASN A 239 -15.02 -11.24 -11.45
N LEU A 240 -14.29 -10.70 -12.42
CA LEU A 240 -13.92 -11.32 -13.69
C LEU A 240 -12.40 -11.51 -13.82
N VAL A 241 -11.65 -11.47 -12.71
CA VAL A 241 -10.18 -11.46 -12.73
C VAL A 241 -9.59 -12.63 -13.52
N SER A 242 -8.66 -12.37 -14.42
CA SER A 242 -8.01 -13.38 -15.27
C SER A 242 -8.99 -14.16 -16.16
N SER A 243 -10.17 -13.60 -16.45
CA SER A 243 -11.10 -14.21 -17.41
C SER A 243 -10.71 -13.91 -18.86
N GLY A 244 -11.25 -14.70 -19.79
CA GLY A 244 -11.11 -14.50 -21.23
C GLY A 244 -11.95 -13.36 -21.81
N ILE A 245 -12.52 -12.49 -20.96
CA ILE A 245 -13.50 -11.47 -21.37
C ILE A 245 -12.89 -10.49 -22.36
N GLN A 246 -13.60 -10.25 -23.47
CA GLN A 246 -13.16 -9.35 -24.54
C GLN A 246 -13.83 -7.98 -24.44
N SER A 247 -15.08 -7.94 -24.02
CA SER A 247 -15.86 -6.73 -23.76
C SER A 247 -16.94 -7.00 -22.72
N LEU A 248 -17.42 -5.92 -22.08
CA LEU A 248 -18.62 -5.97 -21.23
C LEU A 248 -19.85 -5.49 -22.02
N PRO A 249 -21.03 -6.09 -21.79
CA PRO A 249 -22.26 -5.68 -22.46
C PRO A 249 -22.72 -4.30 -21.97
N SER A 250 -23.50 -3.61 -22.81
CA SER A 250 -23.99 -2.26 -22.49
C SER A 250 -24.92 -2.24 -21.28
N SER A 251 -25.60 -3.35 -21.00
CA SER A 251 -26.49 -3.52 -19.84
C SER A 251 -25.79 -3.47 -18.48
N ILE A 252 -24.45 -3.53 -18.42
CA ILE A 252 -23.72 -3.32 -17.16
C ILE A 252 -24.12 -2.00 -16.50
N GLY A 253 -24.43 -0.96 -17.30
CA GLY A 253 -24.87 0.34 -16.78
C GLY A 253 -26.24 0.32 -16.10
N SER A 254 -27.01 -0.76 -16.22
CA SER A 254 -28.32 -0.93 -15.56
C SER A 254 -28.21 -1.52 -14.15
N LEU A 255 -26.99 -1.86 -13.69
CA LEU A 255 -26.78 -2.49 -12.39
C LEU A 255 -26.80 -1.46 -11.26
N GLU A 256 -27.99 -1.21 -10.73
CA GLU A 256 -28.20 -0.17 -9.71
C GLU A 256 -27.54 -0.46 -8.37
N ASN A 257 -27.17 -1.70 -8.07
CA ASN A 257 -26.56 -2.07 -6.78
C ASN A 257 -25.05 -2.38 -6.87
N LEU A 258 -24.45 -2.28 -8.07
CA LEU A 258 -23.07 -2.69 -8.26
C LEU A 258 -22.12 -1.74 -7.50
N TYR A 259 -21.44 -2.29 -6.51
CA TYR A 259 -20.49 -1.58 -5.65
C TYR A 259 -19.06 -1.73 -6.16
N GLU A 260 -18.70 -2.92 -6.63
CA GLU A 260 -17.36 -3.25 -7.14
C GLU A 260 -17.39 -4.01 -8.48
N LEU A 261 -16.51 -3.58 -9.39
CA LEU A 261 -16.28 -4.19 -10.69
C LEU A 261 -14.78 -4.46 -10.86
N ILE A 262 -14.39 -5.74 -10.86
CA ILE A 262 -12.98 -6.16 -10.83
C ILE A 262 -12.67 -7.04 -12.04
N LEU A 263 -11.82 -6.56 -12.95
CA LEU A 263 -11.39 -7.22 -14.19
C LEU A 263 -9.86 -7.39 -14.30
N TYR A 264 -9.16 -7.60 -13.20
CA TYR A 264 -7.70 -7.66 -13.25
C TYR A 264 -7.18 -8.78 -14.15
N ASN A 265 -6.08 -8.54 -14.87
CA ASN A 265 -5.43 -9.53 -15.74
C ASN A 265 -6.36 -10.11 -16.81
N CYS A 266 -7.40 -9.37 -17.23
CA CYS A 266 -8.22 -9.71 -18.40
C CYS A 266 -7.47 -9.35 -19.68
N LYS A 267 -6.54 -10.23 -20.08
CA LYS A 267 -5.59 -9.97 -21.18
C LYS A 267 -6.24 -9.75 -22.54
N SER A 268 -7.50 -10.15 -22.74
CA SER A 268 -8.23 -9.98 -24.02
C SER A 268 -9.22 -8.81 -24.00
N LEU A 269 -9.37 -8.12 -22.87
CA LEU A 269 -10.30 -7.00 -22.74
C LEU A 269 -9.76 -5.80 -23.53
N SER A 270 -10.49 -5.39 -24.56
CA SER A 270 -10.07 -4.28 -25.44
C SER A 270 -10.87 -3.00 -25.23
N ASN A 271 -12.04 -3.07 -24.59
CA ASN A 271 -12.88 -1.90 -24.34
C ASN A 271 -13.74 -2.04 -23.08
N ILE A 272 -14.20 -0.90 -22.58
CA ILE A 272 -15.19 -0.78 -21.52
C ILE A 272 -16.40 -0.04 -22.09
N PRO A 273 -17.65 -0.49 -21.82
CA PRO A 273 -18.84 0.13 -22.38
C PRO A 273 -19.07 1.51 -21.77
N ASN A 274 -19.50 2.47 -22.61
CA ASN A 274 -19.81 3.84 -22.21
C ASN A 274 -20.93 3.93 -21.16
N SER A 275 -21.77 2.90 -21.03
CA SER A 275 -22.83 2.84 -20.04
C SER A 275 -22.34 2.77 -18.60
N ILE A 276 -21.04 2.58 -18.35
CA ILE A 276 -20.47 2.49 -17.00
C ILE A 276 -20.72 3.75 -16.14
N HIS A 277 -20.89 4.92 -16.75
CA HIS A 277 -21.23 6.16 -16.05
C HIS A 277 -22.58 6.09 -15.30
N LYS A 278 -23.48 5.18 -15.70
CA LYS A 278 -24.81 5.00 -15.11
C LYS A 278 -24.78 4.28 -13.76
N LEU A 279 -23.66 3.66 -13.40
CA LEU A 279 -23.49 2.91 -12.16
C LEU A 279 -23.41 3.83 -10.93
N LYS A 280 -24.55 4.14 -10.34
CA LYS A 280 -24.68 5.15 -9.26
C LYS A 280 -23.92 4.81 -7.98
N TYR A 281 -23.72 3.52 -7.68
CA TYR A 281 -23.11 3.06 -6.42
C TYR A 281 -21.72 2.45 -6.60
N LEU A 282 -21.18 2.42 -7.82
CA LEU A 282 -19.86 1.86 -8.08
C LEU A 282 -18.80 2.71 -7.38
N LYS A 283 -18.08 2.11 -6.43
CA LYS A 283 -16.96 2.73 -5.72
C LYS A 283 -15.61 2.30 -6.27
N TYR A 284 -15.55 1.10 -6.83
CA TYR A 284 -14.30 0.48 -7.27
C TYR A 284 -14.37 -0.02 -8.72
N LEU A 285 -13.47 0.48 -9.57
CA LEU A 285 -13.26 -0.03 -10.93
C LEU A 285 -11.82 -0.53 -11.09
N GLY A 286 -11.65 -1.85 -11.10
CA GLY A 286 -10.36 -2.52 -11.23
C GLY A 286 -10.10 -3.07 -12.64
N LEU A 287 -9.11 -2.52 -13.33
CA LEU A 287 -8.72 -2.86 -14.71
C LEU A 287 -7.21 -3.15 -14.84
N ALA A 288 -6.52 -3.34 -13.71
CA ALA A 288 -5.09 -3.62 -13.70
C ALA A 288 -4.72 -4.84 -14.55
N GLN A 289 -3.61 -4.78 -15.28
CA GLN A 289 -3.08 -5.85 -16.15
C GLN A 289 -4.01 -6.24 -17.32
N CYS A 290 -4.97 -5.38 -17.70
CA CYS A 290 -5.71 -5.53 -18.96
C CYS A 290 -4.83 -5.05 -20.13
N CYS A 291 -3.84 -5.85 -20.52
CA CYS A 291 -2.80 -5.42 -21.48
C CYS A 291 -3.30 -5.14 -22.91
N SER A 292 -4.50 -5.60 -23.28
CA SER A 292 -5.12 -5.29 -24.58
C SER A 292 -6.01 -4.04 -24.56
N LEU A 293 -6.21 -3.42 -23.39
CA LEU A 293 -6.92 -2.16 -23.27
C LEU A 293 -5.95 -1.03 -23.63
N ASP A 294 -6.08 -0.52 -24.85
CA ASP A 294 -5.22 0.53 -25.43
C ASP A 294 -5.95 1.88 -25.60
N GLU A 295 -7.28 1.87 -25.67
CA GLU A 295 -8.13 3.06 -25.65
C GLU A 295 -9.00 3.13 -24.38
N PHE A 296 -9.06 4.31 -23.75
CA PHE A 296 -9.90 4.57 -22.57
C PHE A 296 -10.97 5.63 -22.85
N ARG A 297 -11.94 5.31 -23.71
CA ARG A 297 -13.01 6.25 -24.12
C ARG A 297 -14.27 6.12 -23.28
N VAL A 298 -14.18 6.20 -21.96
CA VAL A 298 -15.33 6.04 -21.06
C VAL A 298 -15.56 7.25 -20.17
N GLN A 299 -16.82 7.59 -19.93
CA GLN A 299 -17.22 8.49 -18.85
C GLN A 299 -17.33 7.70 -17.55
N LEU A 300 -16.65 8.14 -16.50
CA LEU A 300 -16.66 7.46 -15.20
C LEU A 300 -17.93 7.81 -14.39
N PRO A 301 -18.41 6.88 -13.54
CA PRO A 301 -19.57 7.14 -12.69
C PRO A 301 -19.25 8.17 -11.61
N ARG A 302 -20.26 8.97 -11.25
CA ARG A 302 -20.13 10.14 -10.36
C ARG A 302 -19.47 9.84 -9.01
N ASN A 303 -19.80 8.68 -8.44
CA ASN A 303 -19.45 8.29 -7.07
C ASN A 303 -18.24 7.34 -6.98
N LEU A 304 -17.55 7.11 -8.11
CA LEU A 304 -16.36 6.26 -8.16
C LEU A 304 -15.29 6.82 -7.25
N GLU A 305 -14.72 5.98 -6.37
CA GLU A 305 -13.66 6.40 -5.43
C GLU A 305 -12.28 5.96 -5.89
N THR A 306 -12.17 4.77 -6.51
CA THR A 306 -10.90 4.23 -6.98
C THR A 306 -10.99 3.73 -8.42
N LEU A 307 -10.06 4.21 -9.25
CA LEU A 307 -9.78 3.73 -10.60
C LEU A 307 -8.40 3.08 -10.61
N ASP A 308 -8.34 1.79 -10.94
CA ASP A 308 -7.09 1.04 -11.01
C ASP A 308 -6.81 0.55 -12.44
N LEU A 309 -5.89 1.23 -13.13
CA LEU A 309 -5.50 1.01 -14.52
C LEU A 309 -4.07 0.49 -14.65
N LYS A 310 -3.44 0.01 -13.57
CA LYS A 310 -2.03 -0.41 -13.56
C LYS A 310 -1.70 -1.40 -14.69
N CYS A 311 -0.52 -1.29 -15.27
CA CYS A 311 -0.05 -2.23 -16.30
C CYS A 311 -1.02 -2.38 -17.50
N THR A 312 -1.73 -1.33 -17.90
CA THR A 312 -2.55 -1.31 -19.13
C THR A 312 -1.74 -0.75 -20.31
N ALA A 313 -2.24 -0.90 -21.53
CA ALA A 313 -1.63 -0.37 -22.75
C ALA A 313 -2.22 0.99 -23.18
N ILE A 314 -2.98 1.64 -22.30
CA ILE A 314 -3.65 2.91 -22.56
C ILE A 314 -2.62 3.99 -22.90
N LYS A 315 -2.87 4.72 -23.99
CA LYS A 315 -2.00 5.82 -24.44
C LYS A 315 -2.38 7.17 -23.87
N GLU A 316 -3.68 7.40 -23.70
CA GLU A 316 -4.23 8.66 -23.18
C GLU A 316 -5.54 8.39 -22.41
N ILE A 317 -5.84 9.29 -21.48
CA ILE A 317 -7.15 9.36 -20.81
C ILE A 317 -7.80 10.68 -21.27
N PRO A 318 -8.95 10.66 -21.96
CA PRO A 318 -9.60 11.88 -22.42
C PRO A 318 -10.19 12.66 -21.24
N SER A 319 -10.22 13.99 -21.34
CA SER A 319 -10.78 14.87 -20.30
C SER A 319 -12.26 14.58 -20.02
N SER A 320 -12.99 14.14 -21.05
CA SER A 320 -14.39 13.71 -20.95
C SER A 320 -14.61 12.55 -19.98
N SER A 321 -13.57 11.75 -19.68
CA SER A 321 -13.67 10.66 -18.70
C SER A 321 -14.02 11.15 -17.30
N PHE A 322 -13.68 12.39 -16.98
CA PHE A 322 -13.81 12.95 -15.63
C PHE A 322 -14.94 13.98 -15.48
N GLU A 323 -15.61 14.41 -16.56
CA GLU A 323 -16.62 15.49 -16.55
C GLU A 323 -17.67 15.39 -15.42
N ASN A 324 -18.12 14.18 -15.09
CA ASN A 324 -19.15 13.95 -14.07
C ASN A 324 -18.62 13.24 -12.81
N CYS A 325 -17.31 12.97 -12.74
CA CYS A 325 -16.70 12.16 -11.68
C CYS A 325 -16.22 13.07 -10.54
N SER A 326 -16.99 13.16 -9.46
CA SER A 326 -16.68 14.05 -8.32
C SER A 326 -16.17 13.31 -7.08
N GLY A 327 -16.41 12.00 -6.98
CA GLY A 327 -16.01 11.18 -5.85
C GLY A 327 -14.60 10.57 -5.94
N LEU A 328 -13.85 10.78 -7.04
CA LEU A 328 -12.62 10.04 -7.31
C LEU A 328 -11.50 10.45 -6.36
N GLN A 329 -11.03 9.49 -5.56
CA GLN A 329 -9.98 9.69 -4.56
C GLN A 329 -8.64 9.12 -4.98
N LYS A 330 -8.65 8.03 -5.75
CA LYS A 330 -7.43 7.29 -6.10
C LYS A 330 -7.41 6.93 -7.58
N ILE A 331 -6.37 7.38 -8.28
CA ILE A 331 -6.05 6.97 -9.65
C ILE A 331 -4.73 6.20 -9.63
N LYS A 332 -4.75 4.94 -10.07
CA LYS A 332 -3.55 4.09 -10.11
C LYS A 332 -3.21 3.76 -11.55
N LEU A 333 -2.10 4.30 -12.04
CA LEU A 333 -1.57 4.12 -13.40
C LEU A 333 -0.17 3.49 -13.38
N LYS A 334 0.28 2.93 -12.24
CA LYS A 334 1.59 2.29 -12.11
C LYS A 334 1.87 1.33 -13.27
N SER A 335 3.04 1.49 -13.89
CA SER A 335 3.55 0.68 -14.99
C SER A 335 2.71 0.73 -16.28
N CYS A 336 1.94 1.81 -16.51
CA CYS A 336 1.32 2.09 -17.80
C CYS A 336 2.35 2.65 -18.79
N LYS A 337 3.20 1.78 -19.35
CA LYS A 337 4.35 2.19 -20.17
C LYS A 337 3.99 2.94 -21.45
N MET A 338 2.76 2.78 -21.96
CA MET A 338 2.28 3.40 -23.18
C MET A 338 1.64 4.78 -22.97
N ILE A 339 1.36 5.19 -21.74
CA ILE A 339 0.70 6.46 -21.48
C ILE A 339 1.64 7.62 -21.81
N GLU A 340 1.19 8.53 -22.68
CA GLU A 340 2.00 9.65 -23.17
C GLU A 340 1.62 10.97 -22.49
N SER A 341 0.35 11.12 -22.11
CA SER A 341 -0.20 12.33 -21.50
C SER A 341 -1.36 12.02 -20.53
N LEU A 342 -1.63 12.98 -19.65
CA LEU A 342 -2.81 13.00 -18.78
C LEU A 342 -3.73 14.14 -19.22
N PRO A 343 -5.05 14.06 -18.98
CA PRO A 343 -5.97 15.11 -19.35
C PRO A 343 -5.80 16.34 -18.45
N SER A 344 -6.04 17.52 -19.00
CA SER A 344 -5.85 18.81 -18.31
C SER A 344 -6.68 18.96 -17.03
N ASN A 345 -7.86 18.33 -16.97
CA ASN A 345 -8.75 18.40 -15.82
C ASN A 345 -8.46 17.35 -14.73
N ILE A 346 -7.37 16.57 -14.82
CA ILE A 346 -7.04 15.58 -13.78
C ILE A 346 -6.81 16.22 -12.40
N PHE A 347 -6.24 17.43 -12.38
CA PHE A 347 -6.02 18.20 -11.16
C PHE A 347 -7.23 19.06 -10.75
N GLU A 348 -8.34 19.02 -11.51
CA GLU A 348 -9.61 19.64 -11.11
C GLU A 348 -10.49 18.70 -10.27
N LEU A 349 -10.05 17.44 -10.08
CA LEU A 349 -10.69 16.43 -9.25
C LEU A 349 -10.54 16.76 -7.76
N ARG A 350 -11.52 17.48 -7.20
CA ARG A 350 -11.50 18.01 -5.81
C ARG A 350 -11.39 16.95 -4.69
N SER A 351 -11.67 15.69 -5.00
CA SER A 351 -11.59 14.59 -4.03
C SER A 351 -10.31 13.76 -4.19
N LEU A 352 -9.46 14.06 -5.19
CA LEU A 352 -8.30 13.24 -5.53
C LEU A 352 -7.23 13.37 -4.44
N ARG A 353 -6.90 12.24 -3.82
CA ARG A 353 -5.91 12.12 -2.74
C ARG A 353 -4.64 11.43 -3.19
N VAL A 354 -4.76 10.46 -4.10
CA VAL A 354 -3.63 9.65 -4.58
C VAL A 354 -3.62 9.59 -6.11
N LEU A 355 -2.52 10.02 -6.70
CA LEU A 355 -2.21 9.83 -8.12
C LEU A 355 -0.89 9.07 -8.24
N ASN A 356 -0.95 7.81 -8.67
CA ASN A 356 0.24 6.98 -8.88
C ASN A 356 0.52 6.81 -10.38
N LEU A 357 1.66 7.33 -10.82
CA LEU A 357 2.19 7.31 -12.19
C LEU A 357 3.54 6.58 -12.26
N ASP A 358 3.92 5.81 -11.24
CA ASP A 358 5.22 5.16 -11.18
C ASP A 358 5.45 4.25 -12.40
N TYR A 359 6.65 4.24 -12.95
CA TYR A 359 7.06 3.43 -14.11
C TYR A 359 6.26 3.72 -15.40
N CYS A 360 5.62 4.89 -15.53
CA CYS A 360 5.04 5.40 -16.78
C CYS A 360 6.13 6.03 -17.67
N SER A 361 6.96 5.19 -18.29
CA SER A 361 8.18 5.60 -18.98
C SER A 361 7.96 6.50 -20.22
N ASN A 362 6.78 6.49 -20.84
CA ASN A 362 6.46 7.34 -22.00
C ASN A 362 5.78 8.67 -21.61
N LEU A 363 5.43 8.87 -20.33
CA LEU A 363 4.80 10.10 -19.87
C LEU A 363 5.84 11.22 -19.86
N LYS A 364 5.68 12.21 -20.74
CA LYS A 364 6.70 13.28 -20.97
C LYS A 364 6.52 14.51 -20.09
N SER A 365 5.30 14.77 -19.64
CA SER A 365 4.95 15.93 -18.81
C SER A 365 3.65 15.67 -18.04
N LEU A 366 3.45 16.42 -16.97
CA LEU A 366 2.13 16.57 -16.34
C LEU A 366 1.40 17.77 -16.97
N PRO A 367 0.05 17.79 -16.95
CA PRO A 367 -0.71 18.96 -17.36
C PRO A 367 -0.55 20.11 -16.35
N GLU A 368 -0.78 21.34 -16.82
CA GLU A 368 -0.83 22.53 -15.94
C GLU A 368 -1.97 22.42 -14.92
N ILE A 369 -1.69 22.85 -13.70
CA ILE A 369 -2.59 22.83 -12.55
C ILE A 369 -3.25 24.21 -12.48
N SER A 370 -4.47 24.33 -13.01
CA SER A 370 -5.16 25.61 -13.15
C SER A 370 -5.64 26.24 -11.84
N LYS A 371 -5.80 25.44 -10.78
CA LYS A 371 -6.37 25.86 -9.49
C LYS A 371 -5.67 25.15 -8.32
N PRO A 372 -5.61 25.78 -7.12
CA PRO A 372 -5.10 25.13 -5.93
C PRO A 372 -5.84 23.82 -5.59
N ILE A 373 -5.10 22.77 -5.26
CA ILE A 373 -5.62 21.45 -4.85
C ILE A 373 -5.10 21.07 -3.46
N GLU A 374 -5.99 21.15 -2.47
CA GLU A 374 -5.69 20.75 -1.08
C GLU A 374 -5.83 19.25 -0.85
N SER A 375 -6.60 18.56 -1.70
CA SER A 375 -6.96 17.16 -1.48
C SER A 375 -5.82 16.19 -1.81
N LEU A 376 -4.90 16.57 -2.70
CA LEU A 376 -3.85 15.66 -3.20
C LEU A 376 -2.73 15.53 -2.17
N GLU A 377 -2.68 14.38 -1.52
CA GLU A 377 -1.73 14.06 -0.46
C GLU A 377 -0.49 13.33 -1.01
N ASP A 378 -0.67 12.51 -2.05
CA ASP A 378 0.32 11.55 -2.54
C ASP A 378 0.37 11.53 -4.08
N LEU A 379 1.43 12.11 -4.64
CA LEU A 379 1.74 12.13 -6.07
C LEU A 379 3.03 11.35 -6.32
N ARG A 380 2.89 10.12 -6.84
CA ARG A 380 4.06 9.27 -7.16
C ARG A 380 4.34 9.28 -8.65
N ILE A 381 5.58 9.63 -9.02
CA ILE A 381 5.97 9.82 -10.41
C ILE A 381 7.34 9.18 -10.70
N THR A 382 7.69 8.11 -9.99
CA THR A 382 9.04 7.52 -10.10
C THR A 382 9.23 6.78 -11.43
N CYS A 383 10.47 6.70 -11.92
CA CYS A 383 10.80 5.99 -13.17
C CYS A 383 9.95 6.42 -14.39
N THR A 384 9.60 7.70 -14.50
CA THR A 384 8.83 8.24 -15.63
C THR A 384 9.71 8.93 -16.67
N GLY A 385 9.14 9.17 -17.85
CA GLY A 385 9.80 9.88 -18.95
C GLY A 385 9.75 11.42 -18.83
N ILE A 386 9.36 11.96 -17.68
CA ILE A 386 9.06 13.38 -17.51
C ILE A 386 10.32 14.21 -17.69
N ARG A 387 10.20 15.29 -18.47
CA ARG A 387 11.29 16.25 -18.71
C ARG A 387 11.24 17.47 -17.80
N GLN A 388 10.04 17.90 -17.45
CA GLN A 388 9.79 19.06 -16.60
C GLN A 388 8.47 18.88 -15.85
N LEU A 389 8.41 19.47 -14.66
CA LEU A 389 7.15 19.67 -13.93
C LEU A 389 6.43 20.92 -14.47
N PRO A 390 5.10 21.03 -14.33
CA PRO A 390 4.36 22.22 -14.72
C PRO A 390 4.80 23.44 -13.91
N SER A 391 4.81 24.63 -14.51
CA SER A 391 5.19 25.86 -13.80
C SER A 391 4.20 26.20 -12.68
N SER A 392 2.96 25.73 -12.82
CA SER A 392 1.90 25.83 -11.82
C SER A 392 1.98 24.79 -10.68
N ILE A 393 3.14 24.14 -10.45
CA ILE A 393 3.29 23.15 -9.36
C ILE A 393 2.92 23.72 -7.98
N GLU A 394 3.10 25.03 -7.77
CA GLU A 394 2.71 25.76 -6.56
C GLU A 394 1.24 25.57 -6.15
N ASN A 395 0.38 25.21 -7.10
CA ASN A 395 -1.03 24.93 -6.82
C ASN A 395 -1.25 23.59 -6.10
N LEU A 396 -0.24 22.73 -5.95
CA LEU A 396 -0.32 21.50 -5.14
C LEU A 396 -0.19 21.78 -3.63
N ILE A 397 -1.01 22.69 -3.10
CA ILE A 397 -0.88 23.21 -1.72
C ILE A 397 -1.09 22.15 -0.61
N GLY A 398 -1.63 20.98 -0.95
CA GLY A 398 -1.81 19.85 -0.03
C GLY A 398 -0.65 18.84 0.02
N ILE A 399 0.32 18.92 -0.90
CA ILE A 399 1.33 17.85 -1.07
C ILE A 399 2.35 17.85 0.09
N GLU A 400 2.58 16.67 0.68
CA GLU A 400 3.59 16.48 1.73
C GLU A 400 4.84 15.74 1.22
N GLU A 401 4.67 14.85 0.24
CA GLU A 401 5.77 14.08 -0.35
C GLU A 401 5.72 14.15 -1.87
N LEU A 402 6.85 14.53 -2.49
CA LEU A 402 7.03 14.51 -3.94
C LEU A 402 8.19 13.59 -4.29
N ASN A 403 7.87 12.43 -4.85
CA ASN A 403 8.86 11.44 -5.27
C ASN A 403 8.97 11.36 -6.79
N LEU A 404 10.14 11.78 -7.29
CA LEU A 404 10.57 11.84 -8.69
C LEU A 404 11.80 10.97 -8.93
N GLU A 405 12.04 10.00 -8.06
CA GLU A 405 13.14 9.05 -8.17
C GLU A 405 13.22 8.44 -9.58
N ASN A 406 14.45 8.30 -10.09
CA ASN A 406 14.76 7.65 -11.35
C ASN A 406 14.06 8.29 -12.57
N CYS A 407 13.68 9.57 -12.49
CA CYS A 407 13.22 10.38 -13.64
C CYS A 407 14.42 10.85 -14.46
N ALA A 408 15.03 9.92 -15.22
CA ALA A 408 16.30 10.16 -15.91
C ALA A 408 16.29 11.31 -16.92
N ASN A 409 15.11 11.69 -17.45
CA ASN A 409 14.94 12.77 -18.41
C ASN A 409 14.60 14.14 -17.80
N LEU A 410 14.40 14.22 -16.48
CA LEU A 410 14.03 15.45 -15.79
C LEU A 410 15.20 16.44 -15.87
N GLU A 411 14.99 17.61 -16.46
CA GLU A 411 16.07 18.60 -16.70
C GLU A 411 16.10 19.70 -15.63
N SER A 412 14.95 20.08 -15.09
CA SER A 412 14.83 21.13 -14.06
C SER A 412 13.62 20.92 -13.14
N ILE A 413 13.71 21.53 -11.97
CA ILE A 413 12.58 21.75 -11.06
C ILE A 413 12.15 23.23 -11.21
N PRO A 414 10.85 23.53 -11.33
CA PRO A 414 10.36 24.90 -11.48
C PRO A 414 10.60 25.71 -10.20
N ASP A 415 10.94 27.00 -10.37
CA ASP A 415 11.22 27.89 -9.25
C ASP A 415 10.05 27.95 -8.26
N SER A 416 8.81 27.91 -8.75
CA SER A 416 7.58 27.91 -7.95
C SER A 416 7.45 26.77 -6.93
N ILE A 417 8.35 25.79 -6.91
CA ILE A 417 8.40 24.75 -5.86
C ILE A 417 8.55 25.35 -4.45
N TYR A 418 9.16 26.55 -4.31
CA TYR A 418 9.29 27.25 -3.01
C TYR A 418 7.92 27.56 -2.37
N ASN A 419 6.84 27.64 -3.16
CA ASN A 419 5.48 27.92 -2.68
C ASN A 419 4.77 26.69 -2.08
N LEU A 420 5.38 25.50 -2.13
CA LEU A 420 4.81 24.28 -1.55
C LEU A 420 5.03 24.21 -0.03
N THR A 421 4.28 25.04 0.70
CA THR A 421 4.41 25.24 2.16
C THR A 421 4.12 24.02 3.04
N ARG A 422 3.64 22.91 2.48
CA ARG A 422 3.43 21.63 3.19
C ARG A 422 4.39 20.53 2.78
N LEU A 423 5.21 20.74 1.76
CA LEU A 423 6.13 19.73 1.27
C LEU A 423 7.17 19.42 2.35
N ARG A 424 7.23 18.16 2.78
CA ARG A 424 8.15 17.61 3.79
C ARG A 424 9.24 16.74 3.17
N SER A 425 9.00 16.11 2.02
CA SER A 425 10.01 15.25 1.40
C SER A 425 10.07 15.45 -0.11
N LEU A 426 11.27 15.68 -0.63
CA LEU A 426 11.56 15.77 -2.06
C LEU A 426 12.62 14.75 -2.44
N VAL A 427 12.22 13.73 -3.21
CA VAL A 427 13.11 12.66 -3.67
C VAL A 427 13.36 12.80 -5.16
N LEU A 428 14.62 13.07 -5.51
CA LEU A 428 15.16 13.27 -6.86
C LEU A 428 16.25 12.24 -7.19
N TRP A 429 16.36 11.16 -6.41
CA TRP A 429 17.44 10.18 -6.55
C TRP A 429 17.57 9.70 -8.00
N ASN A 430 18.79 9.74 -8.53
CA ASN A 430 19.15 9.26 -9.87
C ASN A 430 18.41 9.96 -11.03
N CYS A 431 18.03 11.23 -10.88
CA CYS A 431 17.57 12.10 -11.97
C CYS A 431 18.78 12.58 -12.81
N LYS A 432 19.31 11.70 -13.65
CA LYS A 432 20.62 11.88 -14.31
C LYS A 432 20.77 13.12 -15.19
N ASN A 433 19.68 13.67 -15.75
CA ASN A 433 19.70 14.88 -16.58
C ASN A 433 19.34 16.16 -15.82
N LEU A 434 19.05 16.07 -14.51
CA LEU A 434 18.68 17.23 -13.71
C LEU A 434 19.88 18.16 -13.62
N ARG A 435 19.73 19.41 -14.08
CA ARG A 435 20.82 20.40 -14.14
C ARG A 435 20.81 21.39 -12.99
N SER A 436 19.62 21.71 -12.46
CA SER A 436 19.50 22.67 -11.38
C SER A 436 18.37 22.35 -10.40
N ILE A 437 18.59 22.71 -9.13
CA ILE A 437 17.59 22.73 -8.06
C ILE A 437 17.42 24.19 -7.59
N PRO A 438 16.21 24.76 -7.65
CA PRO A 438 15.93 26.14 -7.23
C PRO A 438 15.81 26.25 -5.71
N GLU A 439 15.46 27.44 -5.19
CA GLU A 439 15.14 27.63 -3.78
C GLU A 439 13.98 26.71 -3.34
N LEU A 440 14.10 26.09 -2.17
CA LEU A 440 13.17 25.09 -1.65
C LEU A 440 12.33 25.65 -0.48
N PRO A 441 11.13 25.12 -0.22
CA PRO A 441 10.27 25.59 0.87
C PRO A 441 10.89 25.26 2.25
N LEU A 442 10.66 26.15 3.24
CA LEU A 442 11.14 25.93 4.62
C LEU A 442 10.49 24.73 5.33
N SER A 443 9.36 24.25 4.82
CA SER A 443 8.65 23.08 5.35
C SER A 443 9.33 21.75 5.03
N LEU A 444 10.30 21.75 4.11
CA LEU A 444 10.95 20.55 3.65
C LEU A 444 11.74 19.93 4.81
N ASN A 445 11.58 18.62 5.03
CA ASN A 445 12.31 17.84 6.04
C ASN A 445 13.48 17.06 5.46
N ALA A 446 13.33 16.55 4.24
CA ALA A 446 14.34 15.76 3.59
C ALA A 446 14.42 16.08 2.09
N LEU A 447 15.66 16.23 1.60
CA LEU A 447 16.00 16.32 0.19
C LEU A 447 16.97 15.20 -0.17
N ASN A 448 16.58 14.34 -1.11
CA ASN A 448 17.50 13.35 -1.67
C ASN A 448 17.66 13.57 -3.18
N ALA A 449 18.75 14.21 -3.58
CA ALA A 449 19.17 14.42 -4.96
C ALA A 449 20.41 13.59 -5.33
N SER A 450 20.69 12.51 -4.58
CA SER A 450 21.87 11.68 -4.85
C SER A 450 21.82 11.05 -6.24
N GLY A 451 22.97 10.82 -6.87
CA GLY A 451 23.05 10.25 -8.22
C GLY A 451 22.56 11.15 -9.35
N CYS A 452 22.21 12.42 -9.08
CA CYS A 452 21.93 13.41 -10.12
C CYS A 452 23.23 13.87 -10.80
N THR A 453 23.79 13.00 -11.64
CA THR A 453 25.14 13.18 -12.22
C THR A 453 25.32 14.41 -13.12
N SER A 454 24.24 15.04 -13.58
CA SER A 454 24.28 16.27 -14.37
C SER A 454 23.95 17.54 -13.57
N LEU A 455 23.76 17.43 -12.26
CA LEU A 455 23.42 18.56 -11.41
C LEU A 455 24.61 19.52 -11.36
N GLU A 456 24.42 20.72 -11.89
CA GLU A 456 25.43 21.77 -11.99
C GLU A 456 25.18 22.84 -10.92
N ARG A 457 23.91 23.26 -10.75
CA ARG A 457 23.53 24.41 -9.91
C ARG A 457 22.54 24.04 -8.79
N VAL A 458 22.80 24.51 -7.57
CA VAL A 458 21.85 24.43 -6.45
C VAL A 458 21.70 25.80 -5.83
N SER A 459 20.47 26.29 -5.72
CA SER A 459 20.16 27.59 -5.11
C SER A 459 19.95 27.47 -3.60
N SER A 460 20.63 28.31 -2.83
CA SER A 460 20.53 28.35 -1.38
C SER A 460 19.19 28.91 -0.90
N SER A 461 18.70 28.45 0.26
CA SER A 461 17.50 29.02 0.87
C SER A 461 17.83 30.20 1.81
N LYS A 462 19.00 30.86 1.64
CA LYS A 462 19.51 31.91 2.54
C LYS A 462 18.49 33.02 2.80
N ARG A 463 17.88 33.55 1.75
CA ARG A 463 16.89 34.63 1.84
C ARG A 463 15.70 34.23 2.70
N VAL A 464 15.20 33.01 2.50
CA VAL A 464 14.05 32.47 3.22
C VAL A 464 14.42 32.14 4.67
N LEU A 465 15.63 31.62 4.92
CA LEU A 465 16.18 31.40 6.25
C LEU A 465 16.40 32.73 7.01
N ARG A 466 16.84 33.80 6.33
CA ARG A 466 16.90 35.16 6.91
C ARG A 466 15.53 35.65 7.35
N GLN A 467 14.48 35.44 6.55
CA GLN A 467 13.10 35.75 6.94
C GLN A 467 12.63 34.92 8.14
N TRP A 468 13.02 33.65 8.22
CA TRP A 468 12.71 32.80 9.38
C TRP A 468 13.21 33.41 10.69
N PHE A 469 14.40 34.01 10.73
CA PHE A 469 14.88 34.66 11.94
C PHE A 469 14.06 35.89 12.37
N ARG A 470 13.35 36.55 11.43
CA ARG A 470 12.43 37.66 11.75
C ARG A 470 11.17 37.16 12.44
N ALA A 471 10.70 35.95 12.09
CA ALA A 471 9.52 35.32 12.66
C ALA A 471 9.76 33.80 12.83
N PRO A 472 10.40 33.38 13.94
CA PRO A 472 10.78 31.98 14.13
C PRO A 472 9.56 31.05 14.09
N HIS A 473 9.52 30.20 13.07
CA HIS A 473 8.57 29.09 12.96
C HIS A 473 9.31 27.75 13.09
N ARG A 474 8.66 26.61 12.89
CA ARG A 474 9.37 25.32 12.93
C ARG A 474 10.22 25.18 11.67
N LEU A 475 11.52 24.92 11.85
CA LEU A 475 12.42 24.46 10.79
C LEU A 475 12.41 22.93 10.85
N THR A 476 12.38 22.29 9.69
CA THR A 476 12.24 20.83 9.63
C THR A 476 13.25 20.14 8.72
N LEU A 477 14.02 20.87 7.89
CA LEU A 477 15.01 20.26 6.98
C LEU A 477 16.16 19.68 7.79
N ASP A 478 16.12 18.37 7.96
CA ASP A 478 17.08 17.61 8.72
C ASP A 478 18.16 17.08 7.79
N ASP A 479 17.78 16.52 6.63
CA ASP A 479 18.71 15.78 5.78
C ASP A 479 18.72 16.27 4.32
N GLN A 480 19.92 16.57 3.81
CA GLN A 480 20.16 16.91 2.41
C GLN A 480 21.24 16.00 1.82
N ASN A 481 20.91 15.26 0.76
CA ASN A 481 21.84 14.34 0.11
C ASN A 481 22.02 14.67 -1.37
N PHE A 482 23.22 15.13 -1.74
CA PHE A 482 23.69 15.41 -3.08
C PHE A 482 24.86 14.50 -3.50
N SER A 483 25.01 13.35 -2.85
CA SER A 483 26.10 12.42 -3.19
C SER A 483 26.08 12.00 -4.66
N GLU A 484 27.25 11.79 -5.26
CA GLU A 484 27.42 11.49 -6.69
C GLU A 484 26.91 12.59 -7.67
N CYS A 485 26.63 13.82 -7.21
CA CYS A 485 26.36 14.98 -8.07
C CYS A 485 27.66 15.61 -8.62
N LEU A 486 28.44 14.83 -9.37
CA LEU A 486 29.85 15.13 -9.66
C LEU A 486 30.11 16.37 -10.57
N LYS A 487 29.08 16.96 -11.17
CA LYS A 487 29.19 18.18 -12.02
C LYS A 487 28.88 19.47 -11.27
N MET A 488 28.58 19.39 -9.98
CA MET A 488 28.23 20.55 -9.16
C MET A 488 29.39 21.55 -9.12
N ASP A 489 29.09 22.82 -9.42
CA ASP A 489 30.09 23.88 -9.38
C ASP A 489 30.44 24.30 -7.95
N GLN A 490 31.57 25.01 -7.80
CA GLN A 490 32.04 25.46 -6.48
C GLN A 490 31.05 26.41 -5.81
N ASN A 491 30.40 27.29 -6.58
CA ASN A 491 29.41 28.22 -6.06
C ASN A 491 28.24 27.48 -5.39
N SER A 492 27.76 26.40 -6.01
CA SER A 492 26.70 25.55 -5.48
C SER A 492 27.12 24.81 -4.21
N GLN A 493 28.37 24.34 -4.15
CA GLN A 493 28.92 23.75 -2.92
C GLN A 493 28.97 24.78 -1.78
N ASP A 494 29.40 26.01 -2.08
CA ASP A 494 29.45 27.11 -1.11
C ASP A 494 28.04 27.53 -0.66
N GLU A 495 27.07 27.52 -1.58
CA GLU A 495 25.65 27.77 -1.30
C GLU A 495 25.04 26.70 -0.39
N ILE A 496 25.30 25.42 -0.66
CA ILE A 496 24.87 24.29 0.17
C ILE A 496 25.48 24.38 1.57
N LEU A 497 26.80 24.63 1.65
CA LEU A 497 27.50 24.75 2.93
C LEU A 497 26.95 25.93 3.75
N SER A 498 26.73 27.07 3.10
CA SER A 498 26.18 28.24 3.79
C SER A 498 24.73 28.01 4.25
N ASP A 499 23.89 27.36 3.43
CA ASP A 499 22.53 26.98 3.81
C ASP A 499 22.54 26.05 5.02
N TYR A 500 23.44 25.06 5.03
CA TYR A 500 23.66 24.16 6.15
C TYR A 500 24.09 24.91 7.43
N GLN A 501 25.06 25.83 7.34
CA GLN A 501 25.50 26.66 8.46
C GLN A 501 24.33 27.45 9.08
N LEU A 502 23.54 28.13 8.25
CA LEU A 502 22.36 28.87 8.70
C LEU A 502 21.36 27.96 9.43
N ARG A 503 21.13 26.74 8.93
CA ARG A 503 20.21 25.77 9.55
C ARG A 503 20.73 25.23 10.88
N VAL A 504 22.03 24.91 10.97
CA VAL A 504 22.67 24.48 12.22
C VAL A 504 22.50 25.57 13.29
N LEU A 505 22.78 26.82 12.93
CA LEU A 505 22.68 27.96 13.84
C LEU A 505 21.22 28.24 14.24
N ALA A 506 20.28 28.17 13.28
CA ALA A 506 18.85 28.33 13.56
C ALA A 506 18.31 27.24 14.51
N LYS A 507 18.73 25.98 14.33
CA LYS A 507 18.38 24.88 15.25
C LYS A 507 19.01 25.06 16.62
N ALA A 508 20.28 25.48 16.70
CA ALA A 508 20.92 25.77 17.97
C ALA A 508 20.14 26.83 18.76
N ARG A 509 19.66 27.89 18.09
CA ARG A 509 18.78 28.91 18.69
C ARG A 509 17.41 28.36 19.13
N GLN A 510 16.78 27.48 18.34
CA GLN A 510 15.53 26.79 18.74
C GLN A 510 15.74 25.87 19.94
N HIS A 511 16.90 25.22 20.05
CA HIS A 511 17.22 24.34 21.16
C HIS A 511 17.23 25.08 22.51
N GLU A 512 17.74 26.31 22.53
CA GLU A 512 17.68 27.20 23.70
C GLU A 512 16.24 27.46 24.15
N LEU A 513 15.30 27.50 23.21
CA LEU A 513 13.89 27.77 23.46
C LEU A 513 13.10 26.51 23.87
N HIS A 514 13.44 25.32 23.36
CA HIS A 514 12.55 24.15 23.40
C HIS A 514 13.17 22.78 23.77
N ARG A 515 14.47 22.66 24.10
CA ARG A 515 15.18 21.41 24.49
C ARG A 515 14.73 20.15 23.70
N ARG A 516 15.32 19.91 22.52
CA ARG A 516 15.05 18.74 21.67
C ARG A 516 16.32 18.20 21.00
N ASP A 517 16.46 16.88 20.96
CA ASP A 517 17.52 16.21 20.21
C ASP A 517 17.18 16.25 18.70
N ASP A 518 17.66 17.25 17.96
CA ASP A 518 17.52 17.34 16.50
C ASP A 518 18.91 17.53 15.86
N SER A 519 19.27 16.63 14.92
CA SER A 519 20.49 16.70 14.10
C SER A 519 20.19 17.28 12.73
N THR A 520 21.19 17.87 12.07
CA THR A 520 21.12 18.25 10.64
C THR A 520 22.29 17.60 9.92
N VAL A 521 22.04 17.02 8.75
CA VAL A 521 23.06 16.36 7.94
C VAL A 521 23.00 16.89 6.50
N VAL A 522 24.18 17.17 5.95
CA VAL A 522 24.35 17.46 4.53
C VAL A 522 25.46 16.60 3.94
N CYS A 523 25.22 16.02 2.78
CA CYS A 523 26.19 15.25 2.02
C CYS A 523 26.29 15.82 0.61
N TYR A 524 27.50 16.16 0.16
CA TYR A 524 27.78 16.64 -1.19
C TYR A 524 29.18 16.23 -1.65
N PRO A 525 29.49 16.25 -2.96
CA PRO A 525 30.79 15.87 -3.47
C PRO A 525 31.86 16.89 -3.08
N GLY A 526 32.98 16.41 -2.54
CA GLY A 526 34.12 17.24 -2.15
C GLY A 526 35.27 16.39 -1.62
N ASN A 527 36.48 16.95 -1.60
CA ASN A 527 37.70 16.28 -1.11
C ASN A 527 38.43 17.07 0.00
N GLU A 528 37.96 18.27 0.32
CA GLU A 528 38.50 19.15 1.34
C GLU A 528 37.54 19.28 2.52
N ILE A 529 38.08 19.60 3.69
CA ILE A 529 37.29 20.02 4.84
C ILE A 529 37.05 21.53 4.73
N PRO A 530 35.81 22.03 4.84
CA PRO A 530 35.54 23.46 4.76
C PRO A 530 36.28 24.28 5.82
N LYS A 531 36.61 25.54 5.51
CA LYS A 531 37.32 26.44 6.44
C LYS A 531 36.55 26.72 7.75
N TRP A 532 35.26 26.46 7.78
CA TRP A 532 34.43 26.56 8.98
C TRP A 532 34.85 25.59 10.10
N PHE A 533 35.59 24.52 9.78
CA PHE A 533 36.09 23.58 10.77
C PHE A 533 37.48 23.99 11.27
N ASP A 534 37.56 24.41 12.53
CA ASP A 534 38.82 24.90 13.15
C ASP A 534 39.87 23.80 13.28
N TYR A 535 39.43 22.56 13.51
CA TYR A 535 40.30 21.42 13.72
C TYR A 535 40.09 20.42 12.59
N GLN A 536 41.15 20.23 11.79
CA GLN A 536 41.13 19.39 10.60
C GLN A 536 42.28 18.38 10.65
N SER A 537 42.03 17.18 10.14
CA SER A 537 43.05 16.13 10.08
C SER A 537 42.95 15.36 8.78
N ASP A 538 44.11 14.96 8.27
CA ASP A 538 44.19 13.82 7.37
C ASP A 538 44.03 12.53 8.19
N GLY A 539 43.25 11.59 7.68
CA GLY A 539 42.88 10.33 8.34
C GLY A 539 41.56 10.38 9.11
N SER A 540 41.29 9.28 9.81
CA SER A 540 40.02 9.01 10.50
C SER A 540 39.96 9.50 11.94
N SER A 541 40.98 10.22 12.43
CA SER A 541 40.98 10.71 13.81
C SER A 541 41.77 11.99 13.97
N HIS A 542 41.34 12.83 14.91
CA HIS A 542 42.07 14.00 15.35
C HIS A 542 41.99 14.17 16.87
N THR A 543 43.06 14.64 17.51
CA THR A 543 43.03 14.98 18.93
C THR A 543 43.03 16.50 19.08
N VAL A 544 41.91 17.04 19.54
CA VAL A 544 41.73 18.47 19.82
C VAL A 544 42.09 18.76 21.27
N ALA A 545 43.03 19.67 21.49
CA ALA A 545 43.29 20.22 22.82
C ALA A 545 42.31 21.37 23.10
N LEU A 546 41.41 21.16 24.06
CA LEU A 546 40.45 22.13 24.54
C LEU A 546 41.10 23.10 25.53
N THR A 547 40.61 24.33 25.54
CA THR A 547 40.89 25.26 26.64
C THR A 547 40.15 24.82 27.90
N PRO A 548 40.63 25.12 29.12
CA PRO A 548 39.95 24.72 30.35
C PRO A 548 38.49 25.19 30.50
N GLN A 549 38.07 26.21 29.74
CA GLN A 549 36.73 26.83 29.80
C GLN A 549 35.86 26.56 28.55
N TRP A 550 36.22 25.55 27.74
CA TRP A 550 35.51 25.23 26.49
C TRP A 550 34.01 24.93 26.68
N HIS A 551 33.58 24.46 27.85
CA HIS A 551 32.19 24.09 28.16
C HIS A 551 31.45 25.20 28.93
N ASN A 552 31.71 26.45 28.56
CA ASN A 552 31.04 27.59 29.18
C ASN A 552 29.53 27.64 28.82
N ALA A 553 28.80 28.60 29.40
CA ALA A 553 27.37 28.77 29.15
C ALA A 553 27.02 29.15 27.69
N ASP A 554 28.02 29.53 26.91
CA ASP A 554 27.87 29.90 25.50
C ASP A 554 28.08 28.71 24.56
N PHE A 555 28.55 27.55 25.02
CA PHE A 555 28.71 26.36 24.18
C PHE A 555 27.35 25.77 23.77
N LEU A 556 27.13 25.59 22.47
CA LEU A 556 25.87 25.14 21.87
C LEU A 556 25.92 23.70 21.33
N GLY A 557 27.10 23.22 20.91
CA GLY A 557 27.24 21.86 20.37
C GLY A 557 28.48 21.64 19.51
N PHE A 558 28.51 20.52 18.82
CA PHE A 558 29.59 20.14 17.91
C PHE A 558 29.06 19.99 16.49
N VAL A 559 29.88 20.40 15.52
CA VAL A 559 29.63 20.14 14.10
C VAL A 559 30.77 19.29 13.55
N PHE A 560 30.43 18.28 12.75
CA PHE A 560 31.40 17.33 12.19
C PHE A 560 31.46 17.43 10.67
N CYS A 561 32.65 17.21 10.12
CA CYS A 561 32.88 16.99 8.70
C CYS A 561 33.68 15.71 8.52
N ILE A 562 33.27 14.87 7.58
CA ILE A 562 33.95 13.62 7.26
C ILE A 562 34.05 13.54 5.73
N VAL A 563 35.27 13.34 5.25
CA VAL A 563 35.55 13.10 3.83
C VAL A 563 35.77 11.60 3.65
N ILE A 564 34.93 10.96 2.85
CA ILE A 564 34.92 9.50 2.63
C ILE A 564 35.40 9.21 1.20
N ASP A 565 36.11 8.10 1.02
CA ASP A 565 36.49 7.59 -0.28
C ASP A 565 35.27 7.31 -1.17
N GLY A 566 35.21 7.96 -2.33
CA GLY A 566 34.08 7.83 -3.26
C GLY A 566 33.91 6.43 -3.86
N LYS A 567 34.96 5.60 -3.97
CA LYS A 567 34.83 4.23 -4.45
C LYS A 567 34.16 3.37 -3.39
N ALA A 568 34.62 3.46 -2.15
CA ALA A 568 34.00 2.75 -1.05
C ALA A 568 32.56 3.21 -0.83
N TYR A 569 32.30 4.51 -0.92
CA TYR A 569 30.94 5.06 -0.86
C TYR A 569 30.00 4.42 -1.90
N ARG A 570 30.46 4.26 -3.15
CA ARG A 570 29.69 3.57 -4.20
C ARG A 570 29.47 2.09 -3.91
N GLU A 571 30.46 1.40 -3.36
CA GLU A 571 30.32 -0.01 -2.95
C GLU A 571 29.23 -0.14 -1.85
N PHE A 572 29.22 0.76 -0.86
CA PHE A 572 28.16 0.82 0.16
C PHE A 572 26.76 1.11 -0.44
N LEU A 573 26.66 2.04 -1.39
CA LEU A 573 25.39 2.34 -2.05
C LEU A 573 24.84 1.15 -2.86
N ILE A 574 25.72 0.36 -3.49
CA ILE A 574 25.33 -0.82 -4.29
C ILE A 574 24.80 -1.94 -3.39
N ASP A 575 25.45 -2.18 -2.25
CA ASP A 575 25.08 -3.28 -1.36
C ASP A 575 23.90 -2.94 -0.43
N MET A 576 23.79 -1.66 0.01
CA MET A 576 22.89 -1.26 1.12
C MET A 576 21.85 -0.19 0.75
N GLY A 577 21.94 0.42 -0.43
CA GLY A 577 20.99 1.43 -0.92
C GLY A 577 21.11 2.83 -0.30
N SER A 578 21.76 2.98 0.86
CA SER A 578 22.12 4.27 1.47
C SER A 578 23.33 4.11 2.41
N LEU A 579 24.10 5.18 2.62
CA LEU A 579 25.12 5.21 3.66
C LEU A 579 24.49 5.70 4.97
N GLY A 580 24.33 4.78 5.93
CA GLY A 580 23.96 5.15 7.29
C GLY A 580 25.16 5.74 8.05
N LEU A 581 24.96 6.88 8.71
CA LEU A 581 25.90 7.44 9.67
C LEU A 581 25.41 7.15 11.09
N LYS A 582 26.31 6.63 11.93
CA LYS A 582 26.08 6.45 13.36
C LYS A 582 27.07 7.32 14.12
N CYS A 583 26.62 8.16 15.04
CA CYS A 583 27.48 8.98 15.88
C CYS A 583 27.37 8.52 17.33
N LYS A 584 28.49 8.15 17.96
CA LYS A 584 28.56 7.71 19.35
C LYS A 584 29.42 8.65 20.19
N PHE A 585 28.84 9.29 21.18
CA PHE A 585 29.53 10.22 22.08
C PHE A 585 29.81 9.55 23.41
N ASN A 586 31.08 9.32 23.77
CA ASN A 586 31.48 8.73 25.04
C ASN A 586 32.12 9.79 25.96
N PHE A 587 31.39 10.25 26.96
CA PHE A 587 31.85 11.17 28.00
C PHE A 587 32.39 10.38 29.19
N LYS A 588 33.60 10.70 29.68
CA LYS A 588 34.14 10.06 30.88
C LYS A 588 34.32 11.06 32.02
N ILE A 589 33.67 10.84 33.17
CA ILE A 589 33.66 11.78 34.33
C ILE A 589 34.89 11.56 35.23
N ARG A 590 35.51 12.68 35.66
CA ARG A 590 36.84 12.77 36.30
C ARG A 590 36.96 11.98 37.62
N ASP A 591 35.89 11.93 38.40
CA ASP A 591 35.96 11.49 39.79
C ASP A 591 35.36 10.10 40.03
N THR A 592 34.55 9.59 39.09
CA THR A 592 33.87 8.29 39.21
C THR A 592 34.38 7.25 38.22
N GLY A 593 35.01 7.68 37.11
CA GLY A 593 35.37 6.80 36.00
C GLY A 593 34.17 6.36 35.15
N GLU A 594 32.97 6.87 35.43
CA GLU A 594 31.74 6.60 34.66
C GLU A 594 31.88 7.09 33.22
N VAL A 595 31.44 6.25 32.28
CA VAL A 595 31.31 6.57 30.87
C VAL A 595 29.82 6.78 30.56
N HIS A 596 29.45 7.97 30.11
CA HIS A 596 28.13 8.25 29.54
C HIS A 596 28.24 8.18 28.03
N SER A 597 27.51 7.24 27.43
CA SER A 597 27.41 7.12 25.97
C SER A 597 26.10 7.71 25.47
N PHE A 598 26.16 8.60 24.50
CA PHE A 598 25.00 9.01 23.70
C PHE A 598 25.18 8.44 22.30
N ASP A 599 24.16 7.75 21.80
CA ASP A 599 24.16 7.21 20.45
C ASP A 599 23.15 8.01 19.62
N TRP A 600 23.58 8.48 18.46
CA TRP A 600 22.74 9.02 17.41
C TRP A 600 22.88 8.12 16.18
N GLU A 601 21.76 7.71 15.60
CA GLU A 601 21.71 6.88 14.41
C GLU A 601 20.79 7.55 13.39
N ASP A 602 21.23 7.67 12.14
CA ASP A 602 20.35 7.98 11.02
C ASP A 602 19.22 6.92 10.95
N TYR A 603 17.98 7.34 10.63
CA TYR A 603 16.84 6.44 10.47
C TYR A 603 17.07 5.32 9.44
N ASN A 604 18.04 5.49 8.53
CA ASN A 604 18.46 4.48 7.56
C ASN A 604 19.74 3.71 7.95
N ALA A 605 20.24 3.86 9.19
CA ALA A 605 21.47 3.22 9.63
C ALA A 605 21.33 1.69 9.74
N CYS A 606 22.12 0.97 8.94
CA CYS A 606 22.31 -0.48 9.07
C CYS A 606 23.44 -0.80 10.08
N HIS A 607 23.57 -2.08 10.46
CA HIS A 607 24.61 -2.57 11.38
C HIS A 607 26.07 -2.31 10.91
N ASP A 608 26.29 -2.01 9.63
CA ASP A 608 27.61 -1.69 9.06
C ASP A 608 27.81 -0.18 8.74
N ALA A 609 27.09 0.70 9.44
CA ALA A 609 27.22 2.15 9.32
C ALA A 609 28.63 2.68 9.64
N VAL A 610 29.02 3.83 9.06
CA VAL A 610 30.22 4.55 9.49
C VAL A 610 29.97 5.09 10.89
N GLU A 611 30.72 4.60 11.90
CA GLU A 611 30.60 5.04 13.29
C GLU A 611 31.54 6.23 13.56
N VAL A 612 30.97 7.40 13.79
CA VAL A 612 31.69 8.58 14.27
C VAL A 612 31.71 8.51 15.78
N SER A 613 32.85 8.20 16.40
CA SER A 613 32.96 8.17 17.85
C SER A 613 33.69 9.40 18.42
N LEU A 614 33.11 10.04 19.42
CA LEU A 614 33.78 11.08 20.19
C LEU A 614 34.21 10.50 21.54
N GLU A 615 35.52 10.54 21.81
CA GLU A 615 36.08 10.11 23.08
C GLU A 615 36.67 11.32 23.83
N PHE A 616 36.08 11.66 24.96
CA PHE A 616 36.61 12.74 25.82
C PHE A 616 37.69 12.18 26.75
N SER A 617 38.91 12.73 26.66
CA SER A 617 40.04 12.34 27.53
C SER A 617 40.40 13.43 28.55
N PHE A 618 40.84 13.00 29.72
CA PHE A 618 40.93 13.77 30.97
C PHE A 618 41.95 14.92 31.04
N VAL A 619 42.48 15.40 29.92
CA VAL A 619 43.56 16.43 29.87
C VAL A 619 43.11 17.68 29.13
N ASN A 620 41.83 18.05 29.19
CA ASN A 620 41.21 19.00 28.27
C ASN A 620 41.51 18.62 26.81
N ARG A 621 41.31 17.35 26.44
CA ARG A 621 41.51 16.88 25.07
C ARG A 621 40.30 16.10 24.62
N ILE A 622 39.63 16.56 23.56
CA ILE A 622 38.67 15.74 22.82
C ILE A 622 39.46 14.91 21.82
N ILE A 623 39.31 13.60 21.88
CA ILE A 623 39.75 12.72 20.82
C ILE A 623 38.54 12.52 19.92
N PHE A 624 38.58 13.15 18.76
CA PHE A 624 37.65 12.88 17.68
C PHE A 624 38.13 11.64 16.94
N LEU A 625 37.37 10.55 17.02
CA LEU A 625 37.74 9.27 16.48
C LEU A 625 36.63 8.75 15.56
N VAL A 626 36.78 8.94 14.26
CA VAL A 626 35.89 8.31 13.29
C VAL A 626 36.29 6.83 13.16
N ARG A 627 35.53 5.95 13.80
CA ARG A 627 35.69 4.49 13.71
C ARG A 627 34.85 3.96 12.56
N SER A 628 35.47 3.75 11.42
CA SER A 628 34.83 2.95 10.38
C SER A 628 35.34 1.51 10.43
N SER A 629 34.47 0.56 10.13
CA SER A 629 34.83 -0.85 9.92
C SER A 629 35.79 -1.06 8.74
N THR A 630 35.98 -0.03 7.91
CA THR A 630 36.83 -0.02 6.71
C THR A 630 37.68 1.27 6.69
N GLU A 631 38.90 1.26 6.13
CA GLU A 631 39.77 2.47 6.00
C GLU A 631 39.25 3.45 4.91
N VAL A 632 38.00 3.88 5.04
CA VAL A 632 37.28 4.67 4.02
C VAL A 632 37.28 6.16 4.31
N VAL A 633 37.56 6.58 5.55
CA VAL A 633 37.65 7.98 5.93
C VAL A 633 39.02 8.53 5.54
N LYS A 634 39.03 9.54 4.68
CA LYS A 634 40.26 10.19 4.21
C LYS A 634 40.64 11.37 5.08
N ARG A 635 39.66 12.14 5.54
CA ARG A 635 39.88 13.35 6.34
C ARG A 635 38.70 13.54 7.28
N CYS A 636 38.94 14.19 8.40
CA CYS A 636 37.91 14.47 9.38
C CYS A 636 38.14 15.84 10.04
N GLY A 637 37.05 16.54 10.36
CA GLY A 637 37.10 17.86 10.96
C GLY A 637 36.00 18.07 11.98
N ILE A 638 36.26 18.96 12.94
CA ILE A 638 35.32 19.33 14.00
C ILE A 638 35.35 20.84 14.23
N HIS A 639 34.16 21.41 14.41
CA HIS A 639 33.94 22.78 14.84
C HIS A 639 33.16 22.76 16.16
N MET A 640 33.57 23.63 17.09
CA MET A 640 32.88 23.82 18.36
C MET A 640 31.94 25.02 18.21
N LEU A 641 30.64 24.78 18.33
CA LEU A 641 29.62 25.81 18.14
C LEU A 641 29.38 26.56 19.46
N TYR A 642 29.47 27.88 19.44
CA TYR A 642 29.21 28.78 20.56
C TYR A 642 28.15 29.84 20.21
N ARG A 643 27.67 30.55 21.24
CA ARG A 643 26.72 31.66 21.10
C ARG A 643 27.30 32.82 20.27
N ASP A 644 28.61 33.01 20.26
CA ASP A 644 29.25 34.03 19.43
C ASP A 644 29.10 33.75 17.94
N ASP A 645 29.02 32.47 17.52
CA ASP A 645 28.71 32.11 16.12
C ASP A 645 27.31 32.55 15.69
N LEU A 646 26.41 32.84 16.64
CA LEU A 646 25.10 33.44 16.36
C LEU A 646 25.20 34.95 16.12
N LYS A 647 26.21 35.65 16.69
CA LYS A 647 26.35 37.11 16.63
C LYS A 647 26.86 37.59 15.27
N ASP A 648 27.79 36.85 14.66
CA ASP A 648 28.30 37.17 13.32
C ASP A 648 27.19 37.17 12.26
N MET A 649 26.09 36.45 12.52
CA MET A 649 24.90 36.51 11.68
C MET A 649 23.97 37.68 12.00
N GLU A 650 23.93 38.17 13.25
CA GLU A 650 23.13 39.36 13.63
C GLU A 650 23.70 40.65 13.04
N ILE A 651 25.00 40.71 12.72
CA ILE A 651 25.67 41.92 12.19
C ILE A 651 25.33 42.16 10.71
N ASP A 652 25.10 41.11 9.92
CA ASP A 652 24.61 41.22 8.53
C ASP A 652 23.14 41.73 8.45
N TYR A 653 22.44 41.85 9.60
CA TYR A 653 21.05 42.38 9.66
C TYR A 653 20.96 43.88 9.46
N GLU A 654 22.00 44.65 9.83
CA GLU A 654 21.95 46.10 9.74
C GLU A 654 22.36 46.59 8.34
N CYS A 655 23.20 45.86 7.62
CA CYS A 655 23.69 46.26 6.30
C CYS A 655 22.65 46.10 5.16
N ASP A 656 21.76 45.10 5.23
CA ASP A 656 20.70 44.90 4.22
C ASP A 656 19.57 45.95 4.32
N VAL A 657 19.45 46.66 5.46
CA VAL A 657 18.43 47.71 5.66
C VAL A 657 18.81 49.00 4.92
N GLU A 658 20.11 49.24 4.68
CA GLU A 658 20.57 50.43 3.97
C GLU A 658 20.51 50.29 2.43
N SER A 659 20.49 49.07 1.88
CA SER A 659 20.47 48.86 0.42
C SER A 659 19.07 48.86 -0.22
N ASP A 660 18.01 48.61 0.55
CA ASP A 660 16.62 48.64 0.05
C ASP A 660 15.96 50.04 0.14
N ALA A 661 16.66 51.03 0.70
CA ALA A 661 16.11 52.37 0.92
C ALA A 661 16.30 53.37 -0.24
N THR A 662 16.85 52.95 -1.38
CA THR A 662 17.12 53.86 -2.51
C THR A 662 16.50 53.38 -3.83
N HIS A 663 15.19 53.15 -3.87
CA HIS A 663 14.40 53.29 -5.09
C HIS A 663 12.91 53.36 -4.74
N GLU A 664 12.35 54.56 -4.71
CA GLU A 664 11.02 54.94 -5.24
C GLU A 664 10.63 56.32 -4.67
N ASP A 665 11.03 57.38 -5.40
CA ASP A 665 10.39 58.69 -5.33
C ASP A 665 9.99 59.05 -6.77
N GLU A 666 8.68 58.99 -7.08
CA GLU A 666 7.91 60.03 -7.78
C GLU A 666 6.45 59.58 -8.08
N PRO A 667 5.50 60.52 -8.31
CA PRO A 667 4.25 60.59 -7.55
C PRO A 667 3.00 60.24 -8.38
N SER A 668 1.87 60.04 -7.70
CA SER A 668 0.54 60.05 -8.34
C SER A 668 -0.40 61.08 -7.71
N GLU A 669 -0.73 62.09 -8.52
CA GLU A 669 -1.95 62.91 -8.42
C GLU A 669 -3.14 62.05 -8.85
N ASP A 670 -4.16 61.89 -8.00
CA ASP A 670 -5.44 62.62 -8.12
C ASP A 670 -6.58 61.97 -7.30
N GLU A 671 -7.05 62.79 -6.35
CA GLU A 671 -8.43 63.12 -6.02
C GLU A 671 -9.56 62.06 -5.84
N SER A 672 -9.99 62.01 -4.58
CA SER A 672 -11.36 62.34 -4.11
C SER A 672 -12.25 61.20 -3.62
N ILE A 673 -12.71 61.38 -2.37
CA ILE A 673 -14.10 61.26 -1.86
C ILE A 673 -14.13 60.72 -0.42
N ASP A 674 -14.88 61.44 0.41
CA ASP A 674 -15.43 61.13 1.72
C ASP A 674 -14.55 61.20 2.97
N ALA A 675 -14.34 62.47 3.35
CA ALA A 675 -14.40 62.90 4.73
C ALA A 675 -15.83 62.77 5.29
N ASP A 676 -16.12 61.68 6.01
CA ASP A 676 -17.01 61.68 7.17
C ASP A 676 -16.86 60.36 7.95
N GLU A 677 -17.21 60.34 9.24
CA GLU A 677 -17.16 59.18 10.16
C GLU A 677 -15.89 58.91 11.01
N ARG A 678 -15.19 59.97 11.48
CA ARG A 678 -14.40 59.84 12.75
C ARG A 678 -14.62 60.99 13.72
N ARG A 679 -15.89 61.26 14.04
CA ARG A 679 -16.31 61.85 15.33
C ARG A 679 -17.66 61.27 15.67
N LEU A 680 -17.71 60.33 16.63
CA LEU A 680 -18.82 60.05 17.56
C LEU A 680 -18.73 58.62 18.10
N LYS A 681 -18.04 58.45 19.23
CA LYS A 681 -18.35 57.40 20.24
C LYS A 681 -17.78 57.83 21.59
N LYS A 682 -18.34 58.91 22.13
CA LYS A 682 -18.41 59.18 23.57
C LYS A 682 -19.84 59.65 23.86
N ILE A 683 -20.36 59.17 24.99
CA ILE A 683 -21.67 59.46 25.60
C ILE A 683 -22.79 58.46 25.21
N LYS A 684 -22.84 57.35 25.95
CA LYS A 684 -24.10 56.73 26.39
C LYS A 684 -24.58 57.52 27.61
N HIS A 685 -25.78 58.10 27.56
CA HIS A 685 -26.70 58.30 28.68
C HIS A 685 -28.12 58.50 28.11
N SER A 686 -29.10 58.02 28.88
CA SER A 686 -30.57 58.11 28.77
C SER A 686 -31.33 57.18 27.80
N ASN A 687 -32.03 56.26 28.47
CA ASN A 687 -33.22 55.47 28.13
C ASN A 687 -33.05 54.21 27.28
#